data_AF-A0A944SLR8-F1
#
_entry.id   AF-A0A944SLR8-F1
#
_cell.length_a   1.000
_cell.length_b   1.000
_cell.length_c   1.000
_cell.angle_alpha   90.00
_cell.angle_beta   90.00
_cell.angle_gamma   90.00
#
_symmetry.space_group_name_H-M   'P 1'
#
loop_
_entity.id
_entity.type
_entity.pdbx_description
1 polymer ?
#
loop_
_entity_poly.entity_id
_entity_poly.type
_entity_poly.pdbx_seq_one_letter_code
_entity_poly.pdbx_strand_id
1 'polypeptide(L)'
;VAQGYKKITEPSVYVALPITKNTLGENVSLLVWTTTPWTLPGNVAVAVNPKLSYAVVRSHGKLFVVAESRAAAVFKGEPYKTEKIFLGKDIVGTEYKPLFAKPVEQLAKEESVFRVVGAEFVEASEGTGLVHMAPAFGEEDNEVGKKENLPVLTTIDTEGKILKGLGIPGEGEFAKEADPKIIEWLESEGLLLKTEDTTHEYPFCWRCDTPLLYFAKPSYFIAMTKVKERLVANNKNIEWVPEYMRDGRMGEWLANVKDWALSRDRYWGTPLPIWRTEDEQETFLGITQNAAQEDGAIVKAIEDFRTKMSKETDDGDYHIPFIDDVTFKHPETGEKMKRVPEVIDVWFDAGAMPYAQAHVPFDMPEDKAPLQADYISEAIDQTRGWFYTLQAIAAALGNDEPYKHVITFAHVLDKNGKKMSKSKGNVINPIEMGDEFGFDSIRWFFYTVSQPGTPIKFNPDELKKVQRRMFNTLLNSFSFYRLYNQYPQKDAAVSTPPKHEMDQWLLARLNEVGYEVTTHLEEYQVVNAARKLEEFVNELSTKYIQLSRDRFRDGNKESIEVLGVALITVSKLLAPFAPFTAEYLFREMTGDESVHLVDWPEFSEEKEEITLKMEEVWGSIEAALALRAEAKIKVRQPLSGLVVPTEFSATLNEIIANRVNVKKVTSHGEETWPEGDEWIGKKGVLSLNTKLTAKLKDEGALRELTRQINALRKKQGFTIQDTVTLWCKTSSETLTRVLDKYADELKKAVLAKDIVAGEGTEELSIDGEVIFVALKH
;
A
#
# COMPACT_ATOMS: atom_id res chain seq x y z
N VAL A 1 18.75 5.70 9.00
CA VAL A 1 18.01 4.55 8.41
C VAL A 1 18.69 4.13 7.11
N ALA A 2 19.38 2.99 7.08
CA ALA A 2 19.96 2.46 5.84
C ALA A 2 18.86 1.70 5.07
N GLN A 3 18.20 2.35 4.12
CA GLN A 3 17.20 1.71 3.25
C GLN A 3 17.84 0.89 2.09
N GLY A 4 19.17 0.88 1.99
CA GLY A 4 19.93 0.36 0.85
C GLY A 4 20.68 -0.95 1.09
N TYR A 5 20.17 -1.88 1.90
CA TYR A 5 20.83 -3.18 2.08
C TYR A 5 20.86 -3.98 0.77
N LYS A 6 22.02 -4.58 0.47
CA LYS A 6 22.22 -5.49 -0.67
C LYS A 6 22.90 -6.76 -0.19
N LYS A 7 22.54 -7.89 -0.78
CA LYS A 7 23.30 -9.14 -0.61
C LYS A 7 24.59 -9.06 -1.40
N ILE A 8 25.71 -9.20 -0.72
CA ILE A 8 27.04 -9.22 -1.32
C ILE A 8 27.80 -10.46 -0.85
N THR A 9 28.72 -10.93 -1.68
CA THR A 9 29.64 -12.02 -1.36
C THR A 9 31.05 -11.43 -1.27
N GLU A 10 31.68 -11.58 -0.11
CA GLU A 10 33.01 -11.04 0.17
C GLU A 10 33.85 -12.07 0.96
N PRO A 11 35.18 -12.00 0.86
CA PRO A 11 36.06 -12.90 1.59
C PRO A 11 36.02 -12.59 3.09
N SER A 12 35.60 -13.56 3.89
CA SER A 12 35.79 -13.55 5.33
C SER A 12 37.14 -14.17 5.70
N VAL A 13 37.74 -13.71 6.79
CA VAL A 13 39.07 -14.15 7.23
C VAL A 13 39.06 -14.71 8.64
N TYR A 14 39.88 -15.74 8.84
CA TYR A 14 40.13 -16.37 10.13
C TYR A 14 41.55 -16.00 10.59
N VAL A 15 41.65 -15.17 11.63
CA VAL A 15 42.90 -14.53 12.04
C VAL A 15 43.33 -15.03 13.41
N ALA A 16 44.57 -15.48 13.51
CA ALA A 16 45.19 -15.95 14.73
C ALA A 16 45.84 -14.79 15.49
N LEU A 17 45.43 -14.59 16.73
CA LEU A 17 46.00 -13.62 17.67
C LEU A 17 46.80 -14.37 18.75
N PRO A 18 48.14 -14.37 18.70
CA PRO A 18 48.97 -15.09 19.66
C PRO A 18 48.74 -14.59 21.08
N ILE A 19 48.50 -15.50 22.02
CA ILE A 19 48.30 -15.15 23.43
C ILE A 19 49.65 -14.88 24.08
N THR A 20 49.75 -13.78 24.83
CA THR A 20 50.98 -13.35 25.52
C THR A 20 50.96 -13.72 27.00
N LYS A 21 49.78 -13.82 27.63
CA LYS A 21 49.65 -14.14 29.07
C LYS A 21 48.31 -14.81 29.38
N ASN A 22 48.35 -16.10 29.74
CA ASN A 22 47.17 -16.86 30.20
C ASN A 22 47.51 -18.17 30.93
N THR A 23 46.47 -18.97 31.21
CA THR A 23 46.51 -20.31 31.82
C THR A 23 46.24 -21.46 30.84
N LEU A 24 46.18 -21.21 29.52
CA LEU A 24 45.84 -22.20 28.50
C LEU A 24 47.06 -22.91 27.89
N GLY A 25 48.28 -22.43 28.16
CA GLY A 25 49.54 -23.04 27.73
C GLY A 25 50.31 -22.20 26.70
N GLU A 26 51.53 -22.63 26.39
CA GLU A 26 52.42 -21.95 25.44
C GLU A 26 51.94 -22.14 23.99
N ASN A 27 52.19 -21.14 23.13
CA ASN A 27 51.91 -21.16 21.68
C ASN A 27 50.43 -21.35 21.30
N VAL A 28 49.51 -20.84 22.12
CA VAL A 28 48.06 -20.80 21.84
C VAL A 28 47.68 -19.45 21.24
N SER A 29 46.84 -19.44 20.20
CA SER A 29 46.29 -18.23 19.60
C SER A 29 44.77 -18.18 19.73
N LEU A 30 44.21 -16.99 19.96
CA LEU A 30 42.78 -16.74 19.78
C LEU A 30 42.48 -16.72 18.28
N LEU A 31 41.51 -17.50 17.81
CA LEU A 31 41.13 -17.47 16.40
C LEU A 31 39.87 -16.62 16.25
N VAL A 32 40.03 -15.40 15.73
CA VAL A 32 38.91 -14.49 15.45
C VAL A 32 38.47 -14.62 14.00
N TRP A 33 37.23 -14.23 13.73
CA TRP A 33 36.66 -14.21 12.38
C TRP A 33 36.08 -12.84 12.07
N THR A 34 36.25 -12.36 10.83
CA THR A 34 35.62 -11.11 10.36
C THR A 34 35.40 -11.11 8.86
N THR A 35 34.33 -10.44 8.43
CA THR A 35 34.03 -10.10 7.03
C THR A 35 34.58 -8.73 6.61
N THR A 36 35.21 -8.00 7.54
CA THR A 36 35.76 -6.65 7.30
C THR A 36 37.23 -6.56 7.75
N PRO A 37 38.19 -7.12 7.00
CA PRO A 37 39.61 -7.06 7.34
C PRO A 37 40.12 -5.64 7.67
N TRP A 38 39.61 -4.61 7.00
CA TRP A 38 39.96 -3.20 7.21
C TRP A 38 39.70 -2.67 8.61
N THR A 39 38.88 -3.35 9.44
CA THR A 39 38.65 -2.97 10.84
C THR A 39 39.67 -3.56 11.80
N LEU A 40 40.44 -4.59 11.39
CA LEU A 40 41.47 -5.23 12.22
C LEU A 40 42.55 -4.27 12.75
N PRO A 41 43.01 -3.24 12.00
CA PRO A 41 43.91 -2.23 12.55
C PRO A 41 43.34 -1.44 13.73
N GLY A 42 42.01 -1.33 13.84
CA GLY A 42 41.31 -0.70 14.97
C GLY A 42 41.04 -1.65 16.14
N ASN A 43 41.56 -2.87 16.11
CA ASN A 43 41.33 -3.86 17.15
C ASN A 43 41.92 -3.42 18.50
N VAL A 44 41.14 -3.53 19.58
CA VAL A 44 41.58 -3.21 20.96
C VAL A 44 41.22 -4.29 21.98
N ALA A 45 40.32 -5.23 21.64
CA ALA A 45 39.93 -6.36 22.50
C ALA A 45 39.42 -7.55 21.66
N VAL A 46 39.20 -8.68 22.31
CA VAL A 46 38.47 -9.83 21.73
C VAL A 46 37.31 -10.16 22.65
N ALA A 47 36.09 -10.22 22.13
CA ALA A 47 34.91 -10.57 22.89
C ALA A 47 34.63 -12.08 22.82
N VAL A 48 34.24 -12.63 23.98
CA VAL A 48 33.74 -14.01 24.13
C VAL A 48 32.48 -14.00 24.97
N ASN A 49 31.59 -14.96 24.74
CA ASN A 49 30.40 -15.11 25.57
C ASN A 49 30.77 -15.86 26.86
N PRO A 50 30.60 -15.28 28.06
CA PRO A 50 31.00 -15.94 29.31
C PRO A 50 30.31 -17.29 29.57
N LYS A 51 29.14 -17.51 28.94
CA LYS A 51 28.29 -18.70 29.12
C LYS A 51 28.54 -19.79 28.07
N LEU A 52 29.26 -19.49 26.97
CA LEU A 52 29.55 -20.49 25.92
C LEU A 52 30.75 -21.36 26.28
N SER A 53 30.76 -22.57 25.72
CA SER A 53 31.88 -23.52 25.81
C SER A 53 32.88 -23.27 24.69
N TYR A 54 34.16 -23.27 25.04
CA TYR A 54 35.31 -23.03 24.17
C TYR A 54 36.30 -24.18 24.26
N ALA A 55 37.07 -24.38 23.20
CA ALA A 55 38.05 -25.44 23.09
C ALA A 55 39.40 -24.92 22.60
N VAL A 56 40.49 -25.44 23.17
CA VAL A 56 41.81 -25.40 22.54
C VAL A 56 41.89 -26.55 21.55
N VAL A 57 42.08 -26.23 20.27
CA VAL A 57 42.13 -27.17 19.16
C VAL A 57 43.52 -27.13 18.51
N ARG A 58 44.15 -28.29 18.35
CA ARG A 58 45.37 -28.45 17.55
C ARG A 58 45.01 -28.69 16.10
N SER A 59 45.49 -27.83 15.20
CA SER A 59 45.40 -28.00 13.75
C SER A 59 46.52 -27.22 13.07
N HIS A 60 46.95 -27.61 11.87
CA HIS A 60 48.04 -26.94 11.13
C HIS A 60 49.34 -26.76 11.95
N GLY A 61 49.61 -27.69 12.87
CA GLY A 61 50.78 -27.62 13.77
C GLY A 61 50.70 -26.54 14.88
N LYS A 62 49.60 -25.78 14.97
CA LYS A 62 49.38 -24.70 15.94
C LYS A 62 48.19 -25.03 16.87
N LEU A 63 48.04 -24.25 17.95
CA LEU A 63 46.91 -24.36 18.89
C LEU A 63 46.02 -23.12 18.78
N PHE A 64 44.72 -23.34 18.60
CA PHE A 64 43.72 -22.29 18.41
C PHE A 64 42.61 -22.38 19.45
N VAL A 65 42.15 -21.23 19.95
CA VAL A 65 40.91 -21.13 20.72
C VAL A 65 39.75 -20.86 19.78
N VAL A 66 38.73 -21.71 19.84
CA VAL A 66 37.45 -21.57 19.13
C VAL A 66 36.30 -21.97 20.05
N ALA A 67 35.08 -21.51 19.78
CA ALA A 67 33.89 -22.07 20.41
C ALA A 67 33.82 -23.58 20.10
N GLU A 68 33.51 -24.39 21.11
CA GLU A 68 33.55 -25.86 21.00
C GLU A 68 32.66 -26.36 19.86
N SER A 69 31.45 -25.80 19.75
CA SER A 69 30.48 -26.13 18.69
C SER A 69 30.93 -25.72 17.29
N ARG A 70 31.90 -24.79 17.16
CA ARG A 70 32.40 -24.28 15.88
C ARG A 70 33.61 -25.04 15.35
N ALA A 71 34.30 -25.82 16.18
CA ALA A 71 35.55 -26.49 15.80
C ALA A 71 35.41 -27.31 14.49
N ALA A 72 34.36 -28.11 14.36
CA ALA A 72 34.11 -28.94 13.17
C ALA A 72 33.86 -28.11 11.90
N ALA A 73 33.22 -26.96 12.02
CA ALA A 73 32.94 -26.07 10.89
C ALA A 73 34.19 -25.28 10.48
N VAL A 74 34.94 -24.76 11.46
CA VAL A 74 36.16 -23.97 11.23
C VAL A 74 37.22 -24.81 10.52
N PHE A 75 37.47 -26.04 11.00
CA PHE A 75 38.50 -26.94 10.47
C PHE A 75 37.94 -28.00 9.51
N LYS A 76 36.81 -27.71 8.84
CA LYS A 76 36.19 -28.65 7.91
C LYS A 76 37.17 -29.04 6.80
N GLY A 77 37.40 -30.35 6.65
CA GLY A 77 38.33 -30.91 5.65
C GLY A 77 39.77 -31.02 6.15
N GLU A 78 40.08 -30.54 7.35
CA GLU A 78 41.41 -30.53 7.94
C GLU A 78 41.45 -31.39 9.23
N PRO A 79 42.53 -32.14 9.48
CA PRO A 79 42.67 -32.86 10.73
C PRO A 79 42.79 -31.88 11.91
N TYR A 80 42.00 -32.10 12.95
CA TYR A 80 42.08 -31.36 14.19
C TYR A 80 41.87 -32.25 15.42
N LYS A 81 42.43 -31.84 16.56
CA LYS A 81 42.27 -32.53 17.85
C LYS A 81 41.97 -31.52 18.96
N THR A 82 40.91 -31.75 19.73
CA THR A 82 40.61 -30.98 20.93
C THR A 82 41.52 -31.39 22.09
N GLU A 83 42.21 -30.43 22.70
CA GLU A 83 43.15 -30.66 23.80
C GLU A 83 42.56 -30.28 25.17
N LYS A 84 41.72 -29.24 25.21
CA LYS A 84 41.11 -28.71 26.44
C LYS A 84 39.78 -28.03 26.12
N ILE A 85 38.80 -28.14 27.01
CA ILE A 85 37.50 -27.45 26.96
C ILE A 85 37.33 -26.61 28.23
N PHE A 86 36.72 -25.43 28.12
CA PHE A 86 36.52 -24.48 29.22
C PHE A 86 35.35 -23.53 28.88
N LEU A 87 34.87 -22.75 29.86
CA LEU A 87 33.85 -21.73 29.63
C LEU A 87 34.48 -20.40 29.24
N GLY A 88 33.77 -19.57 28.46
CA GLY A 88 34.27 -18.26 28.01
C GLY A 88 34.69 -17.36 29.18
N LYS A 89 34.00 -17.44 30.32
CA LYS A 89 34.36 -16.71 31.56
C LYS A 89 35.78 -17.03 32.06
N ASP A 90 36.29 -18.22 31.76
CA ASP A 90 37.57 -18.72 32.28
C ASP A 90 38.77 -18.09 31.54
N ILE A 91 38.53 -17.42 30.40
CA ILE A 91 39.56 -16.76 29.58
C ILE A 91 39.41 -15.23 29.52
N VAL A 92 38.39 -14.67 30.16
CA VAL A 92 38.26 -13.21 30.31
C VAL A 92 39.51 -12.65 31.01
N GLY A 93 40.06 -11.57 30.46
CA GLY A 93 41.33 -10.97 30.90
C GLY A 93 42.59 -11.58 30.26
N THR A 94 42.46 -12.60 29.42
CA THR A 94 43.60 -13.15 28.65
C THR A 94 44.19 -12.08 27.73
N GLU A 95 45.49 -11.82 27.84
CA GLU A 95 46.19 -10.83 27.00
C GLU A 95 46.71 -11.49 25.72
N TYR A 96 46.65 -10.76 24.60
CA TYR A 96 47.15 -11.23 23.29
C TYR A 96 48.03 -10.18 22.62
N LYS A 97 48.82 -10.60 21.63
CA LYS A 97 49.69 -9.71 20.87
C LYS A 97 48.84 -8.91 19.88
N PRO A 98 48.95 -7.56 19.84
CA PRO A 98 48.26 -6.76 18.84
C PRO A 98 48.73 -7.11 17.43
N LEU A 99 47.84 -6.97 16.45
CA LEU A 99 48.15 -7.20 15.03
C LEU A 99 49.12 -6.13 14.50
N PHE A 100 48.81 -4.85 14.74
CA PHE A 100 49.56 -3.73 14.15
C PHE A 100 50.25 -2.91 15.23
N ALA A 101 51.58 -2.76 15.15
CA ALA A 101 52.37 -2.09 16.18
C ALA A 101 52.17 -0.57 16.23
N LYS A 102 52.08 0.11 15.09
CA LYS A 102 51.98 1.58 15.03
C LYS A 102 50.61 2.15 15.46
N PRO A 103 49.47 1.54 15.12
CA PRO A 103 48.19 1.95 15.70
C PRO A 103 48.18 1.82 17.24
N VAL A 104 48.87 0.82 17.79
CA VAL A 104 49.06 0.65 19.25
C VAL A 104 49.87 1.78 19.88
N GLU A 105 50.83 2.37 19.16
CA GLU A 105 51.59 3.53 19.67
C GLU A 105 50.68 4.75 19.93
N GLN A 106 49.56 4.87 19.23
CA GLN A 106 48.53 5.89 19.52
C GLN A 106 47.82 5.65 20.86
N LEU A 107 47.87 4.43 21.37
CA LEU A 107 47.27 3.98 22.62
C LEU A 107 48.28 3.90 23.78
N ALA A 108 49.49 4.45 23.62
CA ALA A 108 50.63 4.26 24.53
C ALA A 108 50.42 4.74 25.99
N LYS A 109 49.25 5.26 26.34
CA LYS A 109 48.85 5.66 27.70
C LYS A 109 47.72 4.81 28.31
N GLU A 110 47.19 3.83 27.58
CA GLU A 110 46.02 3.04 27.97
C GLU A 110 46.43 1.71 28.64
N GLU A 111 46.10 1.51 29.91
CA GLU A 111 46.53 0.35 30.71
C GLU A 111 45.67 -0.92 30.48
N SER A 112 44.62 -0.88 29.64
CA SER A 112 43.58 -1.95 29.58
C SER A 112 43.17 -2.42 28.19
N VAL A 113 44.11 -2.51 27.25
CA VAL A 113 43.86 -2.97 25.87
C VAL A 113 44.49 -4.34 25.56
N PHE A 114 44.11 -4.94 24.44
CA PHE A 114 44.59 -6.23 23.93
C PHE A 114 44.34 -7.40 24.87
N ARG A 115 43.12 -7.44 25.41
CA ARG A 115 42.63 -8.53 26.26
C ARG A 115 41.30 -9.10 25.82
N VAL A 116 40.97 -10.29 26.32
CA VAL A 116 39.67 -10.90 26.15
C VAL A 116 38.65 -10.27 27.12
N VAL A 117 37.48 -9.89 26.61
CA VAL A 117 36.36 -9.32 27.39
C VAL A 117 35.12 -10.20 27.27
N GLY A 118 34.26 -10.15 28.29
CA GLY A 118 33.01 -10.90 28.31
C GLY A 118 31.88 -10.11 27.65
N ALA A 119 31.24 -10.66 26.62
CA ALA A 119 30.11 -10.02 25.95
C ALA A 119 29.03 -11.05 25.56
N GLU A 120 27.79 -10.82 26.00
CA GLU A 120 26.69 -11.76 25.79
C GLU A 120 26.16 -11.79 24.33
N PHE A 121 26.45 -10.75 23.53
CA PHE A 121 26.06 -10.69 22.12
C PHE A 121 26.81 -11.71 21.24
N VAL A 122 27.96 -12.20 21.71
CA VAL A 122 28.76 -13.17 20.96
C VAL A 122 28.00 -14.50 20.91
N GLU A 123 27.69 -14.93 19.69
CA GLU A 123 27.08 -16.23 19.42
C GLU A 123 28.08 -17.24 18.84
N ALA A 124 27.70 -18.52 18.82
CA ALA A 124 28.44 -19.59 18.17
C ALA A 124 27.64 -20.22 17.01
N SER A 125 26.85 -19.39 16.31
CA SER A 125 26.11 -19.73 15.09
C SER A 125 26.99 -19.60 13.84
N GLU A 126 27.87 -18.60 13.79
CA GLU A 126 28.79 -18.31 12.68
C GLU A 126 30.23 -18.03 13.17
N GLY A 127 31.18 -17.91 12.24
CA GLY A 127 32.59 -17.63 12.55
C GLY A 127 33.23 -18.66 13.49
N THR A 128 33.98 -18.16 14.47
CA THR A 128 34.74 -18.95 15.46
C THR A 128 34.15 -18.90 16.87
N GLY A 129 33.16 -18.04 17.12
CA GLY A 129 32.68 -17.71 18.47
C GLY A 129 33.58 -16.77 19.26
N LEU A 130 34.61 -16.18 18.62
CA LEU A 130 35.43 -15.09 19.15
C LEU A 130 35.32 -13.89 18.19
N VAL A 131 34.95 -12.74 18.72
CA VAL A 131 34.74 -11.51 17.93
C VAL A 131 35.90 -10.55 18.20
N HIS A 132 36.58 -10.09 17.16
CA HIS A 132 37.56 -9.01 17.32
C HIS A 132 36.81 -7.69 17.53
N MET A 133 37.29 -6.84 18.43
CA MET A 133 36.58 -5.62 18.84
C MET A 133 37.30 -4.39 18.34
N ALA A 134 36.62 -3.59 17.52
CA ALA A 134 37.04 -2.29 17.02
C ALA A 134 35.95 -1.23 17.31
N PRO A 135 35.94 -0.60 18.50
CA PRO A 135 34.88 0.32 18.96
C PRO A 135 34.57 1.52 18.07
N ALA A 136 35.48 1.87 17.16
CA ALA A 136 35.27 2.93 16.18
C ALA A 136 34.37 2.50 15.00
N PHE A 137 34.18 1.19 14.78
CA PHE A 137 33.61 0.65 13.54
C PHE A 137 32.48 -0.36 13.78
N GLY A 138 32.04 -0.56 15.03
CA GLY A 138 30.92 -1.45 15.38
C GLY A 138 30.07 -0.86 16.51
N GLU A 139 28.75 -0.98 16.41
CA GLU A 139 27.83 -0.50 17.46
C GLU A 139 27.96 -1.34 18.74
N GLU A 140 27.88 -2.67 18.62
CA GLU A 140 28.08 -3.61 19.73
C GLU A 140 29.48 -3.46 20.33
N ASP A 141 30.49 -3.26 19.47
CA ASP A 141 31.87 -3.00 19.87
C ASP A 141 32.00 -1.72 20.71
N ASN A 142 31.30 -0.65 20.30
CA ASN A 142 31.29 0.62 21.01
C ASN A 142 30.56 0.52 22.36
N GLU A 143 29.44 -0.21 22.41
CA GLU A 143 28.68 -0.43 23.65
C GLU A 143 29.49 -1.22 24.68
N VAL A 144 30.13 -2.32 24.26
CA VAL A 144 31.03 -3.08 25.14
C VAL A 144 32.27 -2.27 25.47
N GLY A 145 32.83 -1.54 24.50
CA GLY A 145 33.97 -0.66 24.71
C GLY A 145 33.74 0.38 25.78
N LYS A 146 32.57 1.03 25.81
CA LYS A 146 32.19 1.95 26.89
C LYS A 146 32.09 1.27 28.25
N LYS A 147 31.51 0.07 28.32
CA LYS A 147 31.37 -0.69 29.58
C LYS A 147 32.71 -1.16 30.14
N GLU A 148 33.61 -1.59 29.26
CA GLU A 148 34.92 -2.16 29.58
C GLU A 148 36.05 -1.11 29.61
N ASN A 149 35.69 0.18 29.41
CA ASN A 149 36.61 1.31 29.31
C ASN A 149 37.73 1.11 28.27
N LEU A 150 37.34 0.63 27.09
CA LEU A 150 38.23 0.46 25.93
C LEU A 150 38.32 1.77 25.12
N PRO A 151 39.50 2.12 24.59
CA PRO A 151 39.67 3.31 23.77
C PRO A 151 39.03 3.14 22.39
N VAL A 152 38.64 4.27 21.79
CA VAL A 152 38.13 4.33 20.41
C VAL A 152 39.30 4.68 19.49
N LEU A 153 39.89 3.65 18.88
CA LEU A 153 40.98 3.81 17.93
C LEU A 153 40.45 4.01 16.51
N THR A 154 40.70 5.18 15.91
CA THR A 154 40.25 5.50 14.55
C THR A 154 41.41 5.37 13.57
N THR A 155 41.33 4.41 12.66
CA THR A 155 42.37 4.11 11.66
C THR A 155 42.04 4.55 10.24
N ILE A 156 40.88 5.18 10.04
CA ILE A 156 40.45 5.74 8.75
C ILE A 156 40.06 7.22 8.89
N ASP A 157 40.14 7.99 7.82
CA ASP A 157 39.69 9.38 7.79
C ASP A 157 38.19 9.52 7.46
N THR A 158 37.70 10.77 7.40
CA THR A 158 36.30 11.09 7.08
C THR A 158 35.92 10.83 5.61
N GLU A 159 36.90 10.59 4.73
CA GLU A 159 36.67 10.09 3.37
C GLU A 159 36.57 8.55 3.33
N GLY A 160 36.75 7.88 4.47
CA GLY A 160 36.76 6.43 4.59
C GLY A 160 38.06 5.79 4.12
N LYS A 161 39.17 6.55 4.05
CA LYS A 161 40.48 6.05 3.62
C LYS A 161 41.35 5.66 4.81
N ILE A 162 42.16 4.62 4.66
CA ILE A 162 43.13 4.22 5.68
C ILE A 162 44.12 5.38 5.95
N LEU A 163 44.33 5.74 7.21
CA LEU A 163 45.25 6.82 7.58
C LEU A 163 46.70 6.51 7.18
N LYS A 164 47.41 7.53 6.71
CA LYS A 164 48.83 7.42 6.32
C LYS A 164 49.75 7.43 7.54
N GLY A 165 50.86 6.69 7.45
CA GLY A 165 51.91 6.62 8.47
C GLY A 165 51.70 5.56 9.56
N LEU A 166 50.60 4.81 9.52
CA LEU A 166 50.24 3.77 10.49
C LEU A 166 50.79 2.38 10.15
N GLY A 167 51.50 2.22 9.05
CA GLY A 167 52.01 0.93 8.59
C GLY A 167 50.92 -0.08 8.25
N ILE A 168 49.71 0.39 7.94
CA ILE A 168 48.58 -0.47 7.56
C ILE A 168 48.64 -0.70 6.05
N PRO A 169 48.55 -1.94 5.54
CA PRO A 169 48.44 -2.18 4.10
C PRO A 169 47.27 -1.40 3.49
N GLY A 170 47.52 -0.66 2.40
CA GLY A 170 46.49 0.16 1.74
C GLY A 170 46.32 1.59 2.29
N GLU A 171 47.35 2.17 2.93
CA GLU A 171 47.30 3.58 3.37
C GLU A 171 46.87 4.55 2.25
N GLY A 172 45.88 5.39 2.54
CA GLY A 172 45.30 6.35 1.61
C GLY A 172 44.25 5.77 0.64
N GLU A 173 44.01 4.46 0.68
CA GLU A 173 42.97 3.79 -0.10
C GLU A 173 41.67 3.70 0.70
N PHE A 174 40.54 3.63 0.00
CA PHE A 174 39.25 3.44 0.65
C PHE A 174 39.24 2.10 1.41
N ALA A 175 38.64 2.06 2.60
CA ALA A 175 38.79 0.94 3.53
C ALA A 175 38.49 -0.44 2.90
N LYS A 176 37.41 -0.55 2.11
CA LYS A 176 37.05 -1.79 1.40
C LYS A 176 38.05 -2.16 0.28
N GLU A 177 38.71 -1.20 -0.33
CA GLU A 177 39.73 -1.44 -1.35
C GLU A 177 41.06 -1.91 -0.72
N ALA A 178 41.28 -1.60 0.56
CA ALA A 178 42.44 -2.07 1.32
C ALA A 178 42.33 -3.53 1.79
N ASP A 179 41.11 -4.10 1.84
CA ASP A 179 40.87 -5.47 2.33
C ASP A 179 41.81 -6.52 1.70
N PRO A 180 41.96 -6.63 0.36
CA PRO A 180 42.87 -7.62 -0.25
C PRO A 180 44.32 -7.49 0.24
N LYS A 181 44.81 -6.27 0.42
CA LYS A 181 46.20 -6.01 0.86
C LYS A 181 46.41 -6.37 2.33
N ILE A 182 45.38 -6.16 3.15
CA ILE A 182 45.40 -6.57 4.56
C ILE A 182 45.42 -8.10 4.65
N ILE A 183 44.65 -8.79 3.81
CA ILE A 183 44.65 -10.26 3.73
C ILE A 183 46.02 -10.79 3.32
N GLU A 184 46.62 -10.25 2.25
CA GLU A 184 47.97 -10.61 1.80
C GLU A 184 49.02 -10.41 2.90
N TRP A 185 48.92 -9.31 3.65
CA TRP A 185 49.80 -9.04 4.78
C TRP A 185 49.62 -10.05 5.92
N LEU A 186 48.38 -10.38 6.31
CA LEU A 186 48.08 -11.38 7.34
C LEU A 186 48.63 -12.77 6.96
N GLU A 187 48.58 -13.13 5.69
CA GLU A 187 49.18 -14.36 5.16
C GLU A 187 50.71 -14.33 5.27
N SER A 188 51.34 -13.21 4.87
CA SER A 188 52.80 -13.04 4.94
C SER A 188 53.36 -13.10 6.37
N GLU A 189 52.58 -12.64 7.36
CA GLU A 189 52.91 -12.71 8.80
C GLU A 189 52.55 -14.07 9.43
N GLY A 190 51.94 -14.99 8.67
CA GLY A 190 51.52 -16.31 9.15
C GLY A 190 50.40 -16.26 10.20
N LEU A 191 49.63 -15.18 10.22
CA LEU A 191 48.50 -14.93 11.12
C LEU A 191 47.17 -15.38 10.51
N LEU A 192 47.08 -15.47 9.18
CA LEU A 192 45.90 -15.97 8.48
C LEU A 192 45.83 -17.50 8.56
N LEU A 193 44.69 -18.04 9.02
CA LEU A 193 44.40 -19.48 8.95
C LEU A 193 43.81 -19.86 7.58
N LYS A 194 42.75 -19.16 7.18
CA LYS A 194 42.05 -19.38 5.91
C LYS A 194 41.19 -18.17 5.55
N THR A 195 40.79 -18.12 4.28
CA THR A 195 39.73 -17.24 3.78
C THR A 195 38.51 -18.08 3.35
N GLU A 196 37.32 -17.51 3.48
CA GLU A 196 36.07 -18.16 3.10
C GLU A 196 35.06 -17.13 2.59
N ASP A 197 34.54 -17.33 1.38
CA ASP A 197 33.53 -16.46 0.78
C ASP A 197 32.22 -16.52 1.57
N THR A 198 31.80 -15.38 2.12
CA THR A 198 30.58 -15.26 2.92
C THR A 198 29.60 -14.32 2.26
N THR A 199 28.36 -14.79 2.09
CA THR A 199 27.27 -13.97 1.55
C THR A 199 26.41 -13.43 2.68
N HIS A 200 26.30 -12.11 2.78
CA HIS A 200 25.53 -11.44 3.83
C HIS A 200 24.87 -10.16 3.29
N GLU A 201 23.97 -9.57 4.06
CA GLU A 201 23.38 -8.26 3.74
C GLU A 201 24.27 -7.15 4.27
N TYR A 202 24.68 -6.23 3.38
CA TYR A 202 25.54 -5.11 3.72
C TYR A 202 24.87 -3.77 3.37
N PRO A 203 25.06 -2.72 4.19
CA PRO A 203 24.42 -1.44 3.96
C PRO A 203 25.12 -0.62 2.85
N PHE A 204 24.31 -0.06 1.93
CA PHE A 204 24.78 0.90 0.92
C PHE A 204 24.02 2.23 1.03
N CYS A 205 24.66 3.30 0.56
CA CYS A 205 24.04 4.61 0.43
C CYS A 205 22.86 4.53 -0.54
N TRP A 206 21.65 4.86 -0.07
CA TRP A 206 20.43 4.81 -0.87
C TRP A 206 20.40 5.82 -2.04
N ARG A 207 21.32 6.79 -2.07
CA ARG A 207 21.44 7.80 -3.13
C ARG A 207 22.50 7.47 -4.18
N CYS A 208 23.67 7.01 -3.76
CA CYS A 208 24.84 6.86 -4.63
C CYS A 208 25.41 5.44 -4.67
N ASP A 209 24.78 4.47 -3.99
CA ASP A 209 25.16 3.05 -4.00
C ASP A 209 26.58 2.75 -3.48
N THR A 210 27.24 3.68 -2.79
CA THR A 210 28.53 3.46 -2.10
C THR A 210 28.35 2.57 -0.86
N PRO A 211 29.25 1.61 -0.58
CA PRO A 211 29.23 0.84 0.67
C PRO A 211 29.32 1.78 1.88
N LEU A 212 28.47 1.57 2.89
CA LEU A 212 28.51 2.35 4.12
C LEU A 212 29.46 1.71 5.13
N LEU A 213 30.34 2.53 5.71
CA LEU A 213 31.20 2.14 6.80
C LEU A 213 30.60 2.64 8.12
N TYR A 214 30.57 1.78 9.13
CA TYR A 214 30.33 2.24 10.50
C TYR A 214 31.54 3.03 10.96
N PHE A 215 31.31 4.22 11.51
CA PHE A 215 32.36 5.15 11.89
C PHE A 215 31.94 5.95 13.11
N ALA A 216 32.76 5.91 14.15
CA ALA A 216 32.57 6.70 15.36
C ALA A 216 32.98 8.15 15.09
N LYS A 217 32.01 9.05 15.20
CA LYS A 217 32.23 10.49 15.19
C LYS A 217 31.39 11.16 16.26
N PRO A 218 31.83 12.31 16.81
CA PRO A 218 30.95 13.18 17.58
C PRO A 218 29.68 13.49 16.78
N SER A 219 28.53 13.40 17.42
CA SER A 219 27.23 13.66 16.79
C SER A 219 26.19 13.98 17.86
N TYR A 220 25.22 14.81 17.51
CA TYR A 220 24.09 15.12 18.38
C TYR A 220 22.95 14.12 18.18
N PHE A 221 22.35 13.69 19.29
CA PHE A 221 21.25 12.74 19.31
C PHE A 221 20.08 13.29 20.13
N ILE A 222 18.86 13.00 19.69
CA ILE A 222 17.66 13.15 20.53
C ILE A 222 17.48 11.82 21.29
N ALA A 223 17.40 11.90 22.62
CA ALA A 223 17.30 10.76 23.52
C ALA A 223 15.90 10.10 23.49
N MET A 224 15.47 9.59 22.33
CA MET A 224 14.16 9.00 22.10
C MET A 224 13.86 7.81 23.01
N THR A 225 14.90 7.09 23.46
CA THR A 225 14.76 6.02 24.43
C THR A 225 14.09 6.45 25.74
N LYS A 226 14.24 7.73 26.14
CA LYS A 226 13.60 8.29 27.35
C LYS A 226 12.09 8.49 27.21
N VAL A 227 11.58 8.61 25.99
CA VAL A 227 10.14 8.83 25.71
C VAL A 227 9.47 7.62 25.05
N LYS A 228 10.14 6.47 25.08
CA LYS A 228 9.67 5.20 24.51
C LYS A 228 8.27 4.82 24.99
N GLU A 229 8.00 4.93 26.29
CA GLU A 229 6.71 4.54 26.86
C GLU A 229 5.56 5.41 26.30
N ARG A 230 5.79 6.72 26.17
CA ARG A 230 4.83 7.66 25.56
C ARG A 230 4.63 7.37 24.07
N LEU A 231 5.70 7.11 23.32
CA LEU A 231 5.61 6.70 21.92
C LEU A 231 4.69 5.49 21.73
N VAL A 232 4.92 4.44 22.51
CA VAL A 232 4.12 3.21 22.45
C VAL A 232 2.68 3.46 22.90
N ALA A 233 2.46 4.31 23.91
CA ALA A 233 1.12 4.68 24.37
C ALA A 233 0.35 5.47 23.30
N ASN A 234 0.93 6.55 22.77
CA ASN A 234 0.33 7.38 21.73
C ASN A 234 -0.05 6.53 20.51
N ASN A 235 0.84 5.63 20.06
CA ASN A 235 0.54 4.76 18.91
C ASN A 235 -0.67 3.84 19.11
N LYS A 236 -1.02 3.48 20.34
CA LYS A 236 -2.22 2.66 20.62
C LYS A 236 -3.53 3.43 20.42
N ASN A 237 -3.51 4.75 20.57
CA ASN A 237 -4.67 5.62 20.39
C ASN A 237 -4.94 5.92 18.90
N ILE A 238 -4.01 5.57 18.02
CA ILE A 238 -4.10 5.85 16.59
C ILE A 238 -4.84 4.72 15.90
N GLU A 239 -5.81 5.09 15.06
CA GLU A 239 -6.52 4.17 14.18
C GLU A 239 -5.75 3.96 12.88
N TRP A 240 -5.14 2.78 12.75
CA TRP A 240 -4.38 2.41 11.57
C TRP A 240 -5.24 1.64 10.58
N VAL A 241 -5.17 2.02 9.31
CA VAL A 241 -5.72 1.29 8.18
C VAL A 241 -4.57 0.91 7.24
N PRO A 242 -4.12 -0.35 7.21
CA PRO A 242 -4.68 -1.50 7.93
C PRO A 242 -4.23 -1.60 9.40
N GLU A 243 -5.08 -2.19 10.24
CA GLU A 243 -4.91 -2.24 11.71
C GLU A 243 -3.59 -2.89 12.14
N TYR A 244 -3.13 -3.93 11.41
CA TYR A 244 -1.90 -4.65 11.75
C TYR A 244 -0.64 -3.76 11.73
N MET A 245 -0.69 -2.56 11.16
CA MET A 245 0.44 -1.62 11.22
C MET A 245 0.71 -1.14 12.65
N ARG A 246 -0.35 -0.97 13.45
CA ARG A 246 -0.29 -0.45 14.83
C ARG A 246 0.63 -1.29 15.70
N ASP A 247 0.35 -2.59 15.77
CA ASP A 247 1.09 -3.52 16.63
C ASP A 247 2.24 -4.20 15.88
N GLY A 248 2.19 -4.24 14.55
CA GLY A 248 3.24 -4.79 13.69
C GLY A 248 4.34 -3.78 13.37
N ARG A 249 4.39 -3.33 12.10
CA ARG A 249 5.54 -2.57 11.57
C ARG A 249 5.84 -1.30 12.38
N MET A 250 4.82 -0.54 12.80
CA MET A 250 5.03 0.66 13.61
C MET A 250 5.28 0.31 15.07
N GLY A 251 4.45 -0.53 15.67
CA GLY A 251 4.56 -0.97 17.07
C GLY A 251 5.93 -1.55 17.42
N GLU A 252 6.41 -2.51 16.63
CA GLU A 252 7.73 -3.15 16.81
C GLU A 252 8.89 -2.14 16.69
N TRP A 253 8.75 -1.11 15.86
CA TRP A 253 9.76 -0.06 15.74
C TRP A 253 9.82 0.83 16.97
N LEU A 254 8.65 1.25 17.47
CA LEU A 254 8.56 2.07 18.67
C LEU A 254 9.00 1.29 19.92
N ALA A 255 8.65 0.00 20.00
CA ALA A 255 9.08 -0.90 21.07
C ALA A 255 10.61 -1.10 21.11
N ASN A 256 11.31 -0.90 19.99
CA ASN A 256 12.76 -1.04 19.87
C ASN A 256 13.44 0.28 19.51
N VAL A 257 12.80 1.42 19.80
CA VAL A 257 13.29 2.75 19.42
C VAL A 257 14.70 2.99 19.96
N LYS A 258 15.55 3.56 19.12
CA LYS A 258 16.91 3.99 19.44
C LYS A 258 16.96 5.52 19.49
N ASP A 259 18.01 6.07 20.09
CA ASP A 259 18.22 7.51 20.07
C ASP A 259 18.44 8.01 18.64
N TRP A 260 17.80 9.13 18.32
CA TRP A 260 17.74 9.63 16.96
C TRP A 260 18.94 10.53 16.67
N ALA A 261 19.84 10.05 15.80
CA ALA A 261 20.96 10.85 15.29
C ALA A 261 20.44 12.07 14.51
N LEU A 262 20.57 13.25 15.10
CA LEU A 262 19.99 14.51 14.62
C LEU A 262 20.94 15.27 13.69
N SER A 263 22.20 15.44 14.08
CA SER A 263 23.13 16.31 13.35
C SER A 263 23.58 15.72 12.02
N ARG A 264 23.86 16.60 11.04
CA ARG A 264 24.30 16.27 9.69
C ARG A 264 25.41 17.24 9.26
N ASP A 265 26.49 16.68 8.71
CA ASP A 265 27.60 17.47 8.15
C ASP A 265 27.26 17.84 6.70
N ARG A 266 26.32 18.78 6.54
CA ARG A 266 25.79 19.23 5.25
C ARG A 266 25.59 20.75 5.27
N TYR A 267 25.37 21.32 4.08
CA TYR A 267 25.25 22.77 3.90
C TYR A 267 23.79 23.27 3.89
N TRP A 268 22.87 22.51 3.29
CA TRP A 268 21.47 22.90 3.14
C TRP A 268 20.58 22.14 4.13
N GLY A 269 20.03 22.87 5.10
CA GLY A 269 19.12 22.36 6.12
C GLY A 269 18.99 23.34 7.27
N THR A 270 18.08 23.06 8.20
CA THR A 270 17.91 23.86 9.42
C THR A 270 19.19 23.84 10.26
N PRO A 271 19.86 24.97 10.54
CA PRO A 271 21.08 24.97 11.34
C PRO A 271 20.84 24.45 12.75
N LEU A 272 21.78 23.68 13.30
CA LEU A 272 21.71 23.24 14.68
C LEU A 272 22.02 24.43 15.62
N PRO A 273 21.12 24.81 16.54
CA PRO A 273 21.25 26.05 17.31
C PRO A 273 22.10 25.84 18.57
N ILE A 274 23.32 25.36 18.40
CA ILE A 274 24.30 25.16 19.47
C ILE A 274 25.53 26.02 19.18
N TRP A 275 25.97 26.76 20.20
CA TRP A 275 27.17 27.57 20.16
C TRP A 275 28.23 27.02 21.11
N ARG A 276 29.48 27.02 20.67
CA ARG A 276 30.63 26.44 21.35
C ARG A 276 31.78 27.44 21.47
N THR A 277 32.43 27.49 22.63
CA THR A 277 33.69 28.22 22.88
C THR A 277 34.90 27.47 22.30
N GLU A 278 36.10 28.07 22.32
CA GLU A 278 37.34 27.39 21.92
C GLU A 278 37.75 26.27 22.89
N ASP A 279 37.33 26.33 24.16
CA ASP A 279 37.57 25.28 25.17
C ASP A 279 36.46 24.20 25.21
N GLU A 280 35.67 24.13 24.13
CA GLU A 280 34.61 23.13 23.90
C GLU A 280 33.42 23.17 24.88
N GLN A 281 33.17 24.31 25.54
CA GLN A 281 31.93 24.52 26.30
C GLN A 281 30.77 24.84 25.35
N GLU A 282 29.68 24.09 25.47
CA GLU A 282 28.51 24.20 24.59
C GLU A 282 27.31 24.85 25.28
N THR A 283 26.62 25.72 24.54
CA THR A 283 25.36 26.34 24.94
C THR A 283 24.32 26.12 23.84
N PHE A 284 23.20 25.48 24.20
CA PHE A 284 22.02 25.40 23.34
C PHE A 284 21.26 26.73 23.39
N LEU A 285 21.06 27.36 22.23
CA LEU A 285 20.31 28.60 22.10
C LEU A 285 18.94 28.30 21.48
N GLY A 286 18.02 27.83 22.31
CA GLY A 286 16.63 27.56 21.93
C GLY A 286 15.68 27.57 23.14
N ILE A 287 14.40 27.35 22.89
CA ILE A 287 13.36 27.31 23.93
C ILE A 287 13.48 25.97 24.65
N THR A 288 13.76 25.98 25.96
CA THR A 288 13.73 24.77 26.79
C THR A 288 12.42 24.69 27.56
N GLN A 289 11.95 23.46 27.82
CA GLN A 289 10.67 23.20 28.51
C GLN A 289 10.63 23.78 29.94
N ASN A 290 11.78 23.83 30.63
CA ASN A 290 11.91 24.45 31.95
C ASN A 290 11.81 25.97 31.89
N ALA A 291 12.26 26.57 30.79
CA ALA A 291 12.29 28.01 30.67
C ALA A 291 10.91 28.54 30.20
N ALA A 292 10.14 27.78 29.41
CA ALA A 292 8.79 28.19 28.98
C ALA A 292 7.77 28.32 30.14
N GLN A 293 8.08 27.74 31.32
CA GLN A 293 7.28 27.86 32.53
C GLN A 293 7.62 29.09 33.38
N GLU A 294 8.75 29.76 33.11
CA GLU A 294 9.21 30.95 33.83
C GLU A 294 9.37 32.15 32.89
N ASP A 295 8.30 32.95 32.79
CA ASP A 295 8.31 34.38 32.48
C ASP A 295 8.84 34.83 31.08
N GLY A 296 8.51 36.07 30.67
CA GLY A 296 8.82 36.66 29.35
C GLY A 296 10.30 36.75 28.95
N ALA A 297 11.22 36.11 29.68
CA ALA A 297 12.65 36.10 29.45
C ALA A 297 13.09 35.36 28.18
N ILE A 298 12.35 34.34 27.72
CA ILE A 298 12.69 33.60 26.49
C ILE A 298 12.17 34.26 25.24
N VAL A 299 10.94 34.75 25.27
CA VAL A 299 10.42 35.61 24.21
C VAL A 299 11.39 36.77 24.03
N LYS A 300 11.85 37.36 25.14
CA LYS A 300 12.89 38.37 25.14
C LYS A 300 14.25 37.87 24.65
N ALA A 301 14.72 36.67 25.03
CA ALA A 301 15.98 36.12 24.52
C ALA A 301 15.94 35.84 23.01
N ILE A 302 14.78 35.44 22.48
CA ILE A 302 14.57 35.19 21.05
C ILE A 302 14.33 36.50 20.30
N GLU A 303 13.62 37.46 20.88
CA GLU A 303 13.55 38.82 20.35
C GLU A 303 14.91 39.48 20.34
N ASP A 304 15.72 39.30 21.39
CA ASP A 304 17.10 39.78 21.48
C ASP A 304 17.99 39.06 20.46
N PHE A 305 17.80 37.74 20.27
CA PHE A 305 18.46 36.97 19.21
C PHE A 305 18.05 37.49 17.84
N ARG A 306 16.76 37.56 17.51
CA ARG A 306 16.20 38.10 16.27
C ARG A 306 16.66 39.54 16.00
N THR A 307 16.73 40.38 17.04
CA THR A 307 17.17 41.78 16.95
C THR A 307 18.67 41.90 16.74
N LYS A 308 19.48 41.01 17.32
CA LYS A 308 20.92 40.94 17.01
C LYS A 308 21.13 40.41 15.59
N MET A 309 20.41 39.36 15.21
CA MET A 309 20.45 38.74 13.89
C MET A 309 20.06 39.69 12.77
N SER A 310 18.97 40.45 12.93
CA SER A 310 18.53 41.45 11.94
C SER A 310 19.50 42.63 11.78
N LYS A 311 20.44 42.80 12.72
CA LYS A 311 21.52 43.79 12.62
C LYS A 311 22.80 43.20 12.02
N GLU A 312 23.02 41.90 12.15
CA GLU A 312 24.23 41.21 11.68
C GLU A 312 24.05 40.55 10.31
N THR A 313 22.82 40.32 9.86
CA THR A 313 22.49 39.77 8.54
C THR A 313 21.68 40.78 7.72
N ASP A 314 22.00 40.95 6.44
CA ASP A 314 21.40 41.97 5.58
C ASP A 314 19.89 41.74 5.30
N ASP A 315 19.38 40.50 5.44
CA ASP A 315 18.01 40.14 5.02
C ASP A 315 17.22 39.26 6.02
N GLY A 316 17.75 38.95 7.21
CA GLY A 316 17.09 38.03 8.16
C GLY A 316 17.04 36.57 7.69
N ASP A 317 17.93 36.18 6.78
CA ASP A 317 18.15 34.79 6.39
C ASP A 317 18.98 34.07 7.46
N TYR A 318 18.40 33.03 8.06
CA TYR A 318 19.02 32.23 9.12
C TYR A 318 19.74 30.98 8.60
N HIS A 319 19.89 30.80 7.28
CA HIS A 319 20.60 29.65 6.73
C HIS A 319 22.13 29.81 6.79
N ILE A 320 22.85 28.71 6.59
CA ILE A 320 24.28 28.72 6.25
C ILE A 320 24.45 29.40 4.88
N PRO A 321 25.43 30.31 4.70
CA PRO A 321 26.53 30.61 5.62
C PRO A 321 26.24 31.74 6.63
N PHE A 322 25.16 32.50 6.47
CA PHE A 322 24.93 33.74 7.22
C PHE A 322 24.87 33.54 8.74
N ILE A 323 24.24 32.45 9.19
CA ILE A 323 24.13 32.12 10.62
C ILE A 323 25.47 31.78 11.28
N ASP A 324 26.49 31.39 10.50
CA ASP A 324 27.81 31.00 11.04
C ASP A 324 28.65 32.22 11.45
N ASP A 325 28.35 33.41 10.92
CA ASP A 325 29.02 34.66 11.28
C ASP A 325 28.55 35.22 12.64
N VAL A 326 27.46 34.68 13.16
CA VAL A 326 26.80 35.15 14.38
C VAL A 326 27.47 34.55 15.59
N THR A 327 27.87 35.42 16.53
CA THR A 327 28.65 34.99 17.70
C THR A 327 28.08 35.53 19.00
N PHE A 328 28.18 34.73 20.05
CA PHE A 328 27.69 35.07 21.38
C PHE A 328 28.83 35.09 22.39
N LYS A 329 28.55 35.61 23.59
CA LYS A 329 29.44 35.43 24.75
C LYS A 329 28.85 34.35 25.64
N HIS A 330 29.68 33.42 26.08
CA HIS A 330 29.29 32.39 27.03
C HIS A 330 28.73 33.05 28.31
N PRO A 331 27.57 32.62 28.84
CA PRO A 331 26.89 33.33 29.92
C PRO A 331 27.72 33.46 31.19
N GLU A 332 28.54 32.46 31.49
CA GLU A 332 29.30 32.37 32.73
C GLU A 332 30.75 32.87 32.58
N THR A 333 31.40 32.55 31.47
CA THR A 333 32.83 32.85 31.26
C THR A 333 33.05 34.13 30.45
N GLY A 334 32.04 34.60 29.72
CA GLY A 334 32.13 35.76 28.83
C GLY A 334 32.92 35.50 27.53
N GLU A 335 33.41 34.28 27.32
CA GLU A 335 34.19 33.89 26.15
C GLU A 335 33.36 33.90 24.87
N LYS A 336 34.01 34.16 23.73
CA LYS A 336 33.33 34.21 22.44
C LYS A 336 32.96 32.79 21.98
N MET A 337 31.71 32.57 21.63
CA MET A 337 31.18 31.32 21.11
C MET A 337 30.85 31.43 19.62
N LYS A 338 31.06 30.34 18.88
CA LYS A 338 30.66 30.17 17.48
C LYS A 338 29.67 29.02 17.35
N ARG A 339 28.80 29.06 16.35
CA ARG A 339 27.87 27.96 16.09
C ARG A 339 28.66 26.70 15.72
N VAL A 340 28.18 25.54 16.16
CA VAL A 340 28.66 24.25 15.65
C VAL A 340 28.31 24.13 14.17
N PRO A 341 29.11 23.49 13.30
CA PRO A 341 28.90 23.55 11.85
C PRO A 341 27.67 22.75 11.36
N GLU A 342 27.13 21.83 12.15
CA GLU A 342 26.14 20.85 11.71
C GLU A 342 24.76 21.47 11.42
N VAL A 343 24.04 20.87 10.47
CA VAL A 343 22.60 21.09 10.25
C VAL A 343 21.79 19.93 10.82
N ILE A 344 20.48 20.09 10.88
CA ILE A 344 19.52 19.13 11.41
C ILE A 344 19.10 18.12 10.32
N ASP A 345 18.76 16.90 10.76
CA ASP A 345 18.15 15.86 9.92
C ASP A 345 16.84 16.33 9.28
N VAL A 346 16.67 16.14 7.97
CA VAL A 346 15.48 16.58 7.22
C VAL A 346 14.17 15.98 7.75
N TRP A 347 14.23 14.81 8.38
CA TRP A 347 13.05 14.21 9.00
C TRP A 347 12.58 14.96 10.25
N PHE A 348 13.46 15.74 10.90
CA PHE A 348 13.06 16.66 11.96
C PHE A 348 12.21 17.79 11.38
N ASP A 349 12.62 18.38 10.24
CA ASP A 349 11.83 19.42 9.58
C ASP A 349 10.43 18.89 9.22
N ALA A 350 10.37 17.70 8.60
CA ALA A 350 9.10 17.08 8.23
C ALA A 350 8.23 16.71 9.44
N GLY A 351 8.84 16.20 10.53
CA GLY A 351 8.13 15.87 11.76
C GLY A 351 7.70 17.10 12.57
N ALA A 352 8.40 18.23 12.43
CA ALA A 352 8.09 19.48 13.12
C ALA A 352 6.98 20.27 12.43
N MET A 353 6.59 19.87 11.22
CA MET A 353 5.54 20.51 10.41
C MET A 353 4.30 20.94 11.19
N PRO A 354 3.70 20.14 12.10
CA PRO A 354 2.52 20.55 12.87
C PRO A 354 2.72 21.85 13.66
N TYR A 355 3.92 22.03 14.23
CA TYR A 355 4.27 23.17 15.07
C TYR A 355 4.84 24.31 14.23
N ALA A 356 5.76 23.99 13.31
CA ALA A 356 6.48 24.96 12.51
C ALA A 356 5.54 25.72 11.55
N GLN A 357 4.56 25.05 10.95
CA GLN A 357 3.59 25.71 10.05
C GLN A 357 2.72 26.75 10.79
N ALA A 358 2.47 26.51 12.08
CA ALA A 358 1.68 27.38 12.94
C ALA A 358 2.54 28.44 13.65
N HIS A 359 3.85 28.52 13.35
CA HIS A 359 4.81 29.41 14.00
C HIS A 359 4.85 29.23 15.54
N VAL A 360 4.54 28.03 16.02
CA VAL A 360 4.64 27.67 17.45
C VAL A 360 6.11 27.64 17.86
N PRO A 361 6.46 28.19 19.05
CA PRO A 361 5.54 28.65 20.11
C PRO A 361 5.28 30.17 20.13
N PHE A 362 5.61 30.92 19.08
CA PHE A 362 5.40 32.37 19.05
C PHE A 362 3.93 32.72 18.83
N ASP A 363 3.31 32.04 17.87
CA ASP A 363 1.90 32.17 17.58
C ASP A 363 1.21 30.86 18.01
N MET A 364 0.65 30.85 19.21
CA MET A 364 -0.15 29.71 19.67
C MET A 364 -1.53 29.79 19.01
N PRO A 365 -1.91 28.83 18.14
CA PRO A 365 -3.19 28.89 17.48
C PRO A 365 -4.32 28.67 18.50
N GLU A 366 -5.41 29.42 18.38
CA GLU A 366 -6.62 29.23 19.20
C GLU A 366 -7.22 27.84 18.97
N ASP A 367 -7.16 27.36 17.73
CA ASP A 367 -7.47 26.00 17.33
C ASP A 367 -6.23 25.11 17.42
N LYS A 368 -6.31 24.01 18.18
CA LYS A 368 -5.22 23.04 18.29
C LYS A 368 -5.20 22.03 17.12
N ALA A 369 -6.15 22.08 16.19
CA ALA A 369 -6.19 21.23 15.00
C ALA A 369 -4.86 21.16 14.21
N PRO A 370 -4.04 22.24 14.08
CA PRO A 370 -2.74 22.15 13.42
C PRO A 370 -1.75 21.22 14.12
N LEU A 371 -1.97 20.90 15.41
CA LEU A 371 -1.09 20.11 16.26
C LEU A 371 -1.49 18.64 16.34
N GLN A 372 -2.76 18.32 16.07
CA GLN A 372 -3.27 16.95 15.97
C GLN A 372 -4.21 16.83 14.76
N ALA A 373 -3.76 16.15 13.71
CA ALA A 373 -4.57 15.94 12.51
C ALA A 373 -5.64 14.86 12.73
N ASP A 374 -6.83 15.02 12.14
CA ASP A 374 -7.81 13.93 12.15
C ASP A 374 -7.33 12.77 11.26
N TYR A 375 -6.73 13.04 10.10
CA TYR A 375 -6.34 12.02 9.14
C TYR A 375 -5.07 12.36 8.38
N ILE A 376 -4.23 11.34 8.14
CA ILE A 376 -3.11 11.40 7.19
C ILE A 376 -3.04 10.14 6.34
N SER A 377 -2.41 10.23 5.17
CA SER A 377 -2.19 9.05 4.33
C SER A 377 -0.93 9.11 3.49
N GLU A 378 -0.11 8.06 3.61
CA GLU A 378 1.13 7.91 2.86
C GLU A 378 1.47 6.42 2.66
N ALA A 379 2.58 6.16 1.97
CA ALA A 379 3.07 4.81 1.76
C ALA A 379 3.74 4.18 3.01
N ILE A 380 3.83 2.84 3.01
CA ILE A 380 4.33 2.00 4.11
C ILE A 380 5.75 2.35 4.59
N ASP A 381 6.59 2.94 3.74
CA ASP A 381 7.91 3.40 4.09
C ASP A 381 7.90 4.57 5.08
N GLN A 382 6.81 5.33 5.17
CA GLN A 382 6.67 6.43 6.13
C GLN A 382 6.59 5.97 7.59
N THR A 383 6.35 4.67 7.85
CA THR A 383 6.53 4.06 9.20
C THR A 383 7.95 4.15 9.74
N ARG A 384 8.93 4.55 8.90
CA ARG A 384 10.32 4.82 9.26
C ARG A 384 10.77 6.24 8.90
N GLY A 385 9.85 7.04 8.39
CA GLY A 385 10.05 8.43 7.98
C GLY A 385 9.02 9.30 8.69
N TRP A 386 8.13 9.92 7.92
CA TRP A 386 7.26 10.99 8.40
C TRP A 386 6.30 10.57 9.53
N PHE A 387 5.63 9.41 9.42
CA PHE A 387 4.75 8.92 10.49
C PHE A 387 5.49 8.78 11.82
N TYR A 388 6.71 8.24 11.77
CA TYR A 388 7.54 8.10 12.95
C TYR A 388 7.98 9.46 13.50
N THR A 389 8.44 10.38 12.66
CA THR A 389 9.00 11.65 13.14
C THR A 389 7.95 12.60 13.69
N LEU A 390 6.72 12.59 13.15
CA LEU A 390 5.57 13.26 13.76
C LEU A 390 5.36 12.76 15.20
N GLN A 391 5.28 11.43 15.40
CA GLN A 391 5.11 10.85 16.73
C GLN A 391 6.30 11.09 17.65
N ALA A 392 7.53 11.03 17.12
CA ALA A 392 8.76 11.27 17.85
C ALA A 392 8.79 12.67 18.45
N ILE A 393 8.47 13.69 17.65
CA ILE A 393 8.49 15.08 18.12
C ILE A 393 7.33 15.34 19.07
N ALA A 394 6.12 14.84 18.78
CA ALA A 394 4.99 14.96 19.70
C ALA A 394 5.31 14.34 21.08
N ALA A 395 5.85 13.12 21.10
CA ALA A 395 6.23 12.45 22.34
C ALA A 395 7.38 13.17 23.08
N ALA A 396 8.38 13.68 22.35
CA ALA A 396 9.48 14.45 22.94
C ALA A 396 9.03 15.77 23.58
N LEU A 397 8.00 16.41 23.01
CA LEU A 397 7.36 17.60 23.58
C LEU A 397 6.38 17.29 24.72
N GLY A 398 6.11 16.00 24.99
CA GLY A 398 5.15 15.56 26.00
C GLY A 398 3.69 15.64 25.55
N ASN A 399 3.44 15.76 24.24
CA ASN A 399 2.10 15.78 23.66
C ASN A 399 1.56 14.36 23.43
N ASP A 400 0.27 14.28 23.13
CA ASP A 400 -0.42 13.06 22.72
C ASP A 400 -0.16 12.76 21.23
N GLU A 401 -0.90 11.82 20.63
CA GLU A 401 -0.71 11.46 19.23
C GLU A 401 -0.91 12.65 18.27
N PRO A 402 -0.02 12.85 17.29
CA PRO A 402 -0.10 13.96 16.34
C PRO A 402 -1.16 13.75 15.23
N TYR A 403 -1.78 12.57 15.18
CA TYR A 403 -2.85 12.27 14.24
C TYR A 403 -3.76 11.15 14.77
N LYS A 404 -5.06 11.19 14.45
CA LYS A 404 -6.05 10.20 14.91
C LYS A 404 -6.15 8.98 13.99
N HIS A 405 -6.28 9.19 12.68
CA HIS A 405 -6.45 8.13 11.68
C HIS A 405 -5.32 8.13 10.64
N VAL A 406 -4.84 6.93 10.25
CA VAL A 406 -3.79 6.76 9.25
C VAL A 406 -4.18 5.72 8.21
N ILE A 407 -4.26 6.11 6.93
CA ILE A 407 -4.27 5.12 5.84
C ILE A 407 -2.85 4.94 5.29
N THR A 408 -2.36 3.70 5.38
CA THR A 408 -1.05 3.30 4.84
C THR A 408 -1.20 2.49 3.56
N PHE A 409 -0.64 2.98 2.46
CA PHE A 409 -0.63 2.25 1.18
C PHE A 409 0.67 1.47 0.96
N ALA A 410 0.59 0.35 0.25
CA ALA A 410 1.79 -0.29 -0.28
C ALA A 410 2.24 0.40 -1.57
N HIS A 411 3.48 0.14 -1.98
CA HIS A 411 3.98 0.69 -3.24
C HIS A 411 3.25 0.13 -4.46
N VAL A 412 3.05 1.00 -5.45
CA VAL A 412 2.54 0.62 -6.78
C VAL A 412 3.66 -0.09 -7.56
N LEU A 413 3.32 -1.22 -8.14
CA LEU A 413 4.19 -2.07 -8.95
C LEU A 413 3.76 -1.99 -10.42
N ASP A 414 4.68 -2.37 -11.32
CA ASP A 414 4.31 -2.54 -12.72
C ASP A 414 3.34 -3.73 -12.92
N LYS A 415 2.83 -3.90 -14.15
CA LYS A 415 1.91 -4.99 -14.51
C LYS A 415 2.44 -6.40 -14.20
N ASN A 416 3.75 -6.58 -14.08
CA ASN A 416 4.40 -7.85 -13.78
C ASN A 416 4.75 -8.00 -12.28
N GLY A 417 4.38 -7.03 -11.43
CA GLY A 417 4.70 -7.02 -10.01
C GLY A 417 6.14 -6.61 -9.69
N LYS A 418 6.85 -5.94 -10.60
CA LYS A 418 8.19 -5.41 -10.33
C LYS A 418 8.10 -3.96 -9.86
N LYS A 419 9.00 -3.57 -8.94
CA LYS A 419 9.18 -2.17 -8.55
C LYS A 419 9.51 -1.33 -9.79
N MET A 420 8.79 -0.23 -9.96
CA MET A 420 9.01 0.72 -11.05
C MET A 420 10.31 1.50 -10.84
N SER A 421 11.15 1.61 -11.88
CA SER A 421 12.34 2.46 -11.86
C SER A 421 12.69 2.95 -13.26
N LYS A 422 13.21 4.19 -13.36
CA LYS A 422 13.63 4.77 -14.64
C LYS A 422 14.65 3.88 -15.36
N SER A 423 15.58 3.30 -14.61
CA SER A 423 16.60 2.36 -15.13
C SER A 423 16.04 1.09 -15.77
N LYS A 424 14.84 0.64 -15.35
CA LYS A 424 14.18 -0.55 -15.89
C LYS A 424 13.25 -0.23 -17.06
N GLY A 425 13.01 1.04 -17.36
CA GLY A 425 12.09 1.48 -18.40
C GLY A 425 10.62 1.05 -18.16
N ASN A 426 10.26 0.70 -16.93
CA ASN A 426 8.92 0.20 -16.58
C ASN A 426 8.09 1.22 -15.77
N VAL A 427 8.50 2.50 -15.78
CA VAL A 427 7.76 3.58 -15.11
C VAL A 427 6.53 3.93 -15.95
N ILE A 428 5.40 4.10 -15.27
CA ILE A 428 4.17 4.58 -15.87
C ILE A 428 3.98 6.03 -15.46
N ASN A 429 3.73 6.90 -16.43
CA ASN A 429 3.51 8.32 -16.21
C ASN A 429 2.02 8.57 -15.87
N PRO A 430 1.69 9.08 -14.67
CA PRO A 430 0.29 9.30 -14.28
C PRO A 430 -0.42 10.35 -15.15
N ILE A 431 0.31 11.31 -15.71
CA ILE A 431 -0.27 12.35 -16.58
C ILE A 431 -0.70 11.74 -17.91
N GLU A 432 0.15 10.94 -18.54
CA GLU A 432 -0.18 10.24 -19.80
C GLU A 432 -1.39 9.31 -19.62
N MET A 433 -1.47 8.60 -18.49
CA MET A 433 -2.65 7.79 -18.18
C MET A 433 -3.90 8.64 -17.96
N GLY A 434 -3.75 9.84 -17.39
CA GLY A 434 -4.85 10.79 -17.19
C GLY A 434 -5.39 11.31 -18.51
N ASP A 435 -4.51 11.60 -19.46
CA ASP A 435 -4.88 12.05 -20.81
C ASP A 435 -5.57 10.93 -21.61
N GLU A 436 -5.17 9.67 -21.44
CA GLU A 436 -5.76 8.53 -22.17
C GLU A 436 -7.09 8.04 -21.56
N PHE A 437 -7.17 7.93 -20.23
CA PHE A 437 -8.30 7.27 -19.54
C PHE A 437 -9.16 8.22 -18.69
N GLY A 438 -8.72 9.46 -18.47
CA GLY A 438 -9.32 10.40 -17.53
C GLY A 438 -8.87 10.16 -16.09
N PHE A 439 -8.64 11.25 -15.34
CA PHE A 439 -8.16 11.19 -13.95
C PHE A 439 -9.14 10.48 -13.01
N ASP A 440 -10.45 10.61 -13.23
CA ASP A 440 -11.45 9.89 -12.44
C ASP A 440 -11.34 8.37 -12.59
N SER A 441 -11.00 7.87 -13.79
CA SER A 441 -10.75 6.44 -14.00
C SER A 441 -9.55 5.96 -13.19
N ILE A 442 -8.49 6.76 -13.11
CA ILE A 442 -7.29 6.44 -12.32
C ILE A 442 -7.63 6.42 -10.83
N ARG A 443 -8.34 7.45 -10.35
CA ARG A 443 -8.79 7.51 -8.95
C ARG A 443 -9.64 6.29 -8.60
N TRP A 444 -10.65 6.00 -9.42
CA TRP A 444 -11.54 4.86 -9.22
C TRP A 444 -10.81 3.52 -9.29
N PHE A 445 -9.79 3.38 -10.14
CA PHE A 445 -8.92 2.20 -10.16
C PHE A 445 -8.25 1.98 -8.80
N PHE A 446 -7.63 3.02 -8.23
CA PHE A 446 -6.99 2.90 -6.91
C PHE A 446 -8.00 2.63 -5.79
N TYR A 447 -9.22 3.14 -5.91
CA TYR A 447 -10.29 2.88 -4.95
C TYR A 447 -10.99 1.52 -5.12
N THR A 448 -10.77 0.74 -6.17
CA THR A 448 -11.52 -0.51 -6.37
C THR A 448 -10.67 -1.77 -6.50
N VAL A 449 -9.38 -1.64 -6.82
CA VAL A 449 -8.53 -2.79 -7.18
C VAL A 449 -8.00 -3.54 -5.96
N SER A 450 -7.54 -2.85 -4.90
CA SER A 450 -6.97 -3.52 -3.72
C SER A 450 -7.13 -2.69 -2.46
N GLN A 451 -7.25 -3.38 -1.32
CA GLN A 451 -7.30 -2.75 -0.01
C GLN A 451 -5.98 -2.03 0.31
N PRO A 452 -6.01 -0.96 1.14
CA PRO A 452 -4.80 -0.34 1.68
C PRO A 452 -3.83 -1.36 2.29
N GLY A 453 -2.53 -1.06 2.23
CA GLY A 453 -1.46 -1.97 2.65
C GLY A 453 -1.17 -3.14 1.68
N THR A 454 -1.99 -3.37 0.65
CA THR A 454 -1.72 -4.40 -0.37
C THR A 454 -1.05 -3.80 -1.60
N PRO A 455 0.08 -4.36 -2.11
CA PRO A 455 0.72 -3.84 -3.32
C PRO A 455 -0.21 -3.88 -4.53
N ILE A 456 -0.34 -2.74 -5.23
CA ILE A 456 -1.17 -2.62 -6.42
C ILE A 456 -0.31 -2.85 -7.66
N LYS A 457 -0.74 -3.75 -8.55
CA LYS A 457 -0.13 -3.92 -9.87
C LYS A 457 -0.86 -3.02 -10.85
N PHE A 458 -0.19 -1.97 -11.32
CA PHE A 458 -0.82 -1.06 -12.27
C PHE A 458 -0.82 -1.67 -13.68
N ASN A 459 -2.02 -1.85 -14.24
CA ASN A 459 -2.23 -2.41 -15.57
C ASN A 459 -3.23 -1.56 -16.37
N PRO A 460 -2.81 -0.89 -17.46
CA PRO A 460 -3.70 -0.10 -18.31
C PRO A 460 -4.91 -0.89 -18.86
N ASP A 461 -4.76 -2.19 -19.14
CA ASP A 461 -5.87 -3.02 -19.61
C ASP A 461 -6.95 -3.22 -18.53
N GLU A 462 -6.54 -3.23 -17.26
CA GLU A 462 -7.45 -3.31 -16.12
C GLU A 462 -8.12 -1.97 -15.84
N LEU A 463 -7.36 -0.88 -15.93
CA LEU A 463 -7.90 0.49 -15.87
C LEU A 463 -9.00 0.69 -16.92
N LYS A 464 -8.80 0.22 -18.17
CA LYS A 464 -9.81 0.26 -19.23
C LYS A 464 -11.08 -0.53 -18.89
N LYS A 465 -10.95 -1.67 -18.18
CA LYS A 465 -12.11 -2.46 -17.73
C LYS A 465 -12.87 -1.71 -16.64
N VAL A 466 -12.17 -1.16 -15.66
CA VAL A 466 -12.73 -0.35 -14.58
C VAL A 466 -13.48 0.85 -15.15
N GLN A 467 -12.87 1.58 -16.11
CA GLN A 467 -13.51 2.69 -16.82
C GLN A 467 -14.83 2.28 -17.46
N ARG A 468 -14.86 1.14 -18.15
CA ARG A 468 -16.07 0.62 -18.81
C ARG A 468 -17.16 0.22 -17.82
N ARG A 469 -16.79 -0.44 -16.71
CA ARG A 469 -17.76 -0.93 -15.73
C ARG A 469 -18.45 0.22 -15.00
N MET A 470 -17.69 1.22 -14.56
CA MET A 470 -18.23 2.36 -13.82
C MET A 470 -18.69 3.48 -14.76
N PHE A 471 -17.74 4.19 -15.37
CA PHE A 471 -18.02 5.46 -16.05
C PHE A 471 -18.84 5.30 -17.33
N ASN A 472 -18.52 4.33 -18.19
CA ASN A 472 -19.34 4.14 -19.41
C ASN A 472 -20.76 3.70 -19.05
N THR A 473 -20.94 2.83 -18.05
CA THR A 473 -22.27 2.41 -17.60
C THR A 473 -23.06 3.60 -17.07
N LEU A 474 -22.46 4.42 -16.20
CA LEU A 474 -23.09 5.59 -15.63
C LEU A 474 -23.45 6.65 -16.68
N LEU A 475 -22.51 6.99 -17.57
CA LEU A 475 -22.74 7.96 -18.64
C LEU A 475 -23.79 7.48 -19.65
N ASN A 476 -23.87 6.17 -19.91
CA ASN A 476 -24.95 5.60 -20.73
C ASN A 476 -26.31 5.69 -20.03
N SER A 477 -26.38 5.45 -18.72
CA SER A 477 -27.60 5.64 -17.92
C SER A 477 -28.06 7.10 -17.92
N PHE A 478 -27.13 8.04 -17.75
CA PHE A 478 -27.39 9.47 -17.87
C PHE A 478 -27.84 9.87 -19.28
N SER A 479 -27.16 9.37 -20.32
CA SER A 479 -27.54 9.61 -21.71
C SER A 479 -28.95 9.10 -22.01
N PHE A 480 -29.32 7.92 -21.47
CA PHE A 480 -30.66 7.39 -21.58
C PHE A 480 -31.70 8.30 -20.91
N TYR A 481 -31.43 8.80 -19.70
CA TYR A 481 -32.30 9.77 -19.02
C TYR A 481 -32.52 11.02 -19.88
N ARG A 482 -31.45 11.58 -20.47
CA ARG A 482 -31.51 12.79 -21.31
C ARG A 482 -32.35 12.64 -22.58
N LEU A 483 -32.63 11.40 -23.03
CA LEU A 483 -33.58 11.16 -24.13
C LEU A 483 -35.02 11.51 -23.75
N TYR A 484 -35.37 11.40 -22.46
CA TYR A 484 -36.74 11.57 -21.96
C TYR A 484 -36.92 12.82 -21.11
N ASN A 485 -35.87 13.38 -20.54
CA ASN A 485 -35.91 14.67 -19.84
C ASN A 485 -34.76 15.59 -20.23
N GLN A 486 -35.09 16.81 -20.64
CA GLN A 486 -34.12 17.86 -21.00
C GLN A 486 -34.09 19.02 -19.99
N TYR A 487 -35.05 19.06 -19.06
CA TYR A 487 -35.19 20.14 -18.09
C TYR A 487 -34.43 19.83 -16.80
N PRO A 488 -33.83 20.84 -16.14
CA PRO A 488 -33.16 20.63 -14.87
C PRO A 488 -34.12 20.10 -13.79
N GLN A 489 -33.67 19.14 -13.01
CA GLN A 489 -34.33 18.62 -11.83
C GLN A 489 -33.52 19.04 -10.61
N LYS A 490 -34.05 20.01 -9.84
CA LYS A 490 -33.31 20.62 -8.73
C LYS A 490 -33.22 19.73 -7.49
N ASP A 491 -34.27 18.96 -7.22
CA ASP A 491 -34.37 18.18 -6.00
C ASP A 491 -33.90 16.73 -6.20
N ALA A 492 -33.09 16.25 -5.27
CA ALA A 492 -32.74 14.84 -5.11
C ALA A 492 -33.84 14.05 -4.38
N ALA A 493 -35.10 14.50 -4.48
CA ALA A 493 -36.26 13.89 -3.87
C ALA A 493 -37.41 13.85 -4.87
N VAL A 494 -38.24 12.81 -4.77
CA VAL A 494 -39.46 12.70 -5.58
C VAL A 494 -40.54 13.63 -5.03
N SER A 495 -41.28 14.28 -5.93
CA SER A 495 -42.41 15.15 -5.57
C SER A 495 -43.58 14.40 -4.94
N THR A 496 -43.76 13.13 -5.34
CA THR A 496 -44.76 12.22 -4.75
C THR A 496 -44.19 10.81 -4.62
N PRO A 497 -44.55 10.05 -3.56
CA PRO A 497 -44.12 8.65 -3.41
C PRO A 497 -44.52 7.82 -4.64
N PRO A 498 -43.60 7.05 -5.24
CA PRO A 498 -43.89 6.32 -6.46
C PRO A 498 -44.83 5.15 -6.21
N LYS A 499 -45.71 4.87 -7.17
CA LYS A 499 -46.69 3.78 -7.07
C LYS A 499 -46.16 2.45 -7.57
N HIS A 500 -45.28 2.47 -8.56
CA HIS A 500 -44.78 1.25 -9.17
C HIS A 500 -43.65 0.63 -8.36
N GLU A 501 -43.70 -0.68 -8.13
CA GLU A 501 -42.76 -1.40 -7.26
C GLU A 501 -41.29 -1.28 -7.71
N MET A 502 -40.99 -1.24 -9.01
CA MET A 502 -39.63 -0.95 -9.50
C MET A 502 -39.10 0.44 -9.13
N ASP A 503 -39.97 1.44 -9.03
CA ASP A 503 -39.58 2.80 -8.65
C ASP A 503 -39.38 2.91 -7.14
N GLN A 504 -40.27 2.29 -6.36
CA GLN A 504 -40.10 2.11 -4.91
C GLN A 504 -38.81 1.37 -4.59
N TRP A 505 -38.55 0.25 -5.28
CA TRP A 505 -37.32 -0.52 -5.13
C TRP A 505 -36.08 0.31 -5.43
N LEU A 506 -36.07 1.11 -6.50
CA LEU A 506 -34.89 1.91 -6.84
C LEU A 506 -34.56 2.94 -5.75
N LEU A 507 -35.56 3.63 -5.20
CA LEU A 507 -35.33 4.59 -4.12
C LEU A 507 -34.88 3.90 -2.83
N ALA A 508 -35.52 2.79 -2.46
CA ALA A 508 -35.13 2.00 -1.30
C ALA A 508 -33.71 1.44 -1.44
N ARG A 509 -33.35 0.91 -2.63
CA ARG A 509 -32.00 0.40 -2.91
C ARG A 509 -30.96 1.52 -2.90
N LEU A 510 -31.30 2.70 -3.42
CA LEU A 510 -30.44 3.89 -3.37
C LEU A 510 -30.19 4.32 -1.91
N ASN A 511 -31.21 4.26 -1.04
CA ASN A 511 -31.06 4.52 0.39
C ASN A 511 -30.08 3.52 1.05
N GLU A 512 -30.28 2.22 0.82
CA GLU A 512 -29.38 1.18 1.35
C GLU A 512 -27.93 1.38 0.89
N VAL A 513 -27.72 1.64 -0.40
CA VAL A 513 -26.36 1.86 -0.93
C VAL A 513 -25.76 3.15 -0.39
N GLY A 514 -26.56 4.22 -0.27
CA GLY A 514 -26.13 5.46 0.35
C GLY A 514 -25.68 5.26 1.79
N TYR A 515 -26.46 4.51 2.58
CA TYR A 515 -26.09 4.14 3.95
C TYR A 515 -24.80 3.31 3.98
N GLU A 516 -24.71 2.23 3.19
CA GLU A 516 -23.50 1.38 3.11
C GLU A 516 -22.25 2.16 2.71
N VAL A 517 -22.35 3.04 1.71
CA VAL A 517 -21.24 3.91 1.27
C VAL A 517 -20.83 4.88 2.38
N THR A 518 -21.81 5.47 3.07
CA THR A 518 -21.55 6.41 4.19
C THR A 518 -20.82 5.69 5.32
N THR A 519 -21.36 4.56 5.79
CA THR A 519 -20.74 3.74 6.85
C THR A 519 -19.32 3.32 6.49
N HIS A 520 -19.09 2.86 5.26
CA HIS A 520 -17.75 2.48 4.82
C HIS A 520 -16.78 3.67 4.77
N LEU A 521 -17.24 4.89 4.43
CA LEU A 521 -16.39 6.08 4.43
C LEU A 521 -16.05 6.56 5.84
N GLU A 522 -17.01 6.53 6.77
CA GLU A 522 -16.78 6.82 8.19
C GLU A 522 -15.74 5.87 8.81
N GLU A 523 -15.69 4.62 8.34
CA GLU A 523 -14.70 3.61 8.76
C GLU A 523 -13.42 3.61 7.90
N TYR A 524 -13.22 4.60 7.02
CA TYR A 524 -12.09 4.67 6.08
C TYR A 524 -11.91 3.43 5.16
N GLN A 525 -12.98 2.67 4.95
CA GLN A 525 -13.06 1.51 4.05
C GLN A 525 -13.37 1.92 2.61
N VAL A 526 -12.52 2.78 2.04
CA VAL A 526 -12.70 3.42 0.72
C VAL A 526 -12.99 2.40 -0.39
N VAL A 527 -12.39 1.21 -0.32
CA VAL A 527 -12.59 0.15 -1.34
C VAL A 527 -13.96 -0.48 -1.30
N ASN A 528 -14.50 -0.68 -0.10
CA ASN A 528 -15.83 -1.26 0.05
C ASN A 528 -16.88 -0.25 -0.41
N ALA A 529 -16.74 1.03 -0.01
CA ALA A 529 -17.59 2.13 -0.46
C ALA A 529 -17.62 2.25 -2.00
N ALA A 530 -16.46 2.33 -2.65
CA ALA A 530 -16.39 2.48 -4.11
C ALA A 530 -17.01 1.27 -4.84
N ARG A 531 -16.76 0.05 -4.36
CA ARG A 531 -17.34 -1.17 -4.97
C ARG A 531 -18.85 -1.24 -4.83
N LYS A 532 -19.41 -0.83 -3.69
CA LYS A 532 -20.87 -0.75 -3.49
C LYS A 532 -21.53 0.23 -4.45
N LEU A 533 -20.89 1.38 -4.68
CA LEU A 533 -21.39 2.34 -5.67
C LEU A 533 -21.26 1.80 -7.11
N GLU A 534 -20.16 1.11 -7.48
CA GLU A 534 -20.02 0.44 -8.78
C GLU A 534 -21.11 -0.62 -9.01
N GLU A 535 -21.41 -1.41 -7.98
CA GLU A 535 -22.48 -2.42 -8.00
C GLU A 535 -23.83 -1.76 -8.28
N PHE A 536 -24.18 -0.71 -7.53
CA PHE A 536 -25.44 0.01 -7.73
C PHE A 536 -25.57 0.62 -9.13
N VAL A 537 -24.51 1.23 -9.67
CA VAL A 537 -24.54 1.78 -11.04
C VAL A 537 -24.83 0.68 -12.07
N ASN A 538 -24.29 -0.53 -11.87
CA ASN A 538 -24.62 -1.67 -12.70
C ASN A 538 -26.07 -2.14 -12.51
N GLU A 539 -26.59 -2.17 -11.27
CA GLU A 539 -27.99 -2.50 -10.99
C GLU A 539 -28.97 -1.49 -11.60
N LEU A 540 -28.67 -0.20 -11.50
CA LEU A 540 -29.42 0.89 -12.12
C LEU A 540 -29.57 0.65 -13.63
N SER A 541 -28.48 0.26 -14.30
CA SER A 541 -28.49 -0.01 -15.74
C SER A 541 -29.21 -1.32 -16.10
N THR A 542 -28.86 -2.42 -15.44
CA THR A 542 -29.24 -3.78 -15.85
C THR A 542 -30.54 -4.29 -15.23
N LYS A 543 -30.92 -3.79 -14.06
CA LYS A 543 -32.16 -4.13 -13.38
C LYS A 543 -33.19 -3.04 -13.60
N TYR A 544 -32.92 -1.80 -13.20
CA TYR A 544 -33.94 -0.74 -13.29
C TYR A 544 -34.21 -0.26 -14.72
N ILE A 545 -33.22 0.37 -15.38
CA ILE A 545 -33.42 0.98 -16.70
C ILE A 545 -33.86 -0.08 -17.71
N GLN A 546 -33.22 -1.25 -17.72
CA GLN A 546 -33.56 -2.32 -18.65
C GLN A 546 -35.00 -2.82 -18.50
N LEU A 547 -35.49 -3.02 -17.28
CA LEU A 547 -36.85 -3.53 -17.03
C LEU A 547 -37.93 -2.45 -17.19
N SER A 548 -37.55 -1.19 -17.03
CA SER A 548 -38.48 -0.06 -17.07
C SER A 548 -38.56 0.60 -18.45
N ARG A 549 -37.82 0.13 -19.48
CA ARG A 549 -37.71 0.78 -20.79
C ARG A 549 -39.04 1.12 -21.45
N ASP A 550 -40.02 0.21 -21.37
CA ASP A 550 -41.31 0.44 -22.01
C ASP A 550 -42.08 1.56 -21.29
N ARG A 551 -41.98 1.65 -19.96
CA ARG A 551 -42.54 2.78 -19.19
C ARG A 551 -41.92 4.13 -19.61
N PHE A 552 -40.62 4.16 -19.90
CA PHE A 552 -39.96 5.37 -20.43
C PHE A 552 -40.46 5.71 -21.84
N ARG A 553 -40.60 4.72 -22.72
CA ARG A 553 -41.16 4.90 -24.08
C ARG A 553 -42.59 5.43 -24.05
N ASP A 554 -43.37 5.00 -23.06
CA ASP A 554 -44.74 5.47 -22.83
C ASP A 554 -44.80 6.86 -22.17
N GLY A 555 -43.64 7.48 -21.87
CA GLY A 555 -43.56 8.81 -21.30
C GLY A 555 -43.98 8.88 -19.83
N ASN A 556 -43.79 7.80 -19.06
CA ASN A 556 -44.12 7.77 -17.64
C ASN A 556 -43.26 8.79 -16.86
N LYS A 557 -43.90 9.85 -16.35
CA LYS A 557 -43.23 10.95 -15.64
C LYS A 557 -42.63 10.52 -14.29
N GLU A 558 -43.31 9.62 -13.57
CA GLU A 558 -42.85 9.11 -12.26
C GLU A 558 -41.51 8.38 -12.41
N SER A 559 -41.41 7.47 -13.40
CA SER A 559 -40.16 6.75 -13.67
C SER A 559 -39.02 7.65 -14.14
N ILE A 560 -39.33 8.71 -14.89
CA ILE A 560 -38.34 9.71 -15.31
C ILE A 560 -37.82 10.47 -14.10
N GLU A 561 -38.70 10.98 -13.24
CA GLU A 561 -38.33 11.70 -12.02
C GLU A 561 -37.48 10.85 -11.07
N VAL A 562 -37.89 9.59 -10.84
CA VAL A 562 -37.17 8.63 -9.98
C VAL A 562 -35.77 8.33 -10.50
N LEU A 563 -35.61 8.12 -11.82
CA LEU A 563 -34.28 7.98 -12.42
C LEU A 563 -33.43 9.24 -12.25
N GLY A 564 -34.05 10.42 -12.34
CA GLY A 564 -33.40 11.69 -12.10
C GLY A 564 -32.86 11.81 -10.67
N VAL A 565 -33.70 11.47 -9.68
CA VAL A 565 -33.31 11.43 -8.27
C VAL A 565 -32.11 10.51 -8.06
N ALA A 566 -32.17 9.28 -8.61
CA ALA A 566 -31.09 8.32 -8.47
C ALA A 566 -29.76 8.82 -9.06
N LEU A 567 -29.79 9.43 -10.26
CA LEU A 567 -28.59 9.97 -10.90
C LEU A 567 -28.00 11.16 -10.14
N ILE A 568 -28.85 12.05 -9.61
CA ILE A 568 -28.41 13.19 -8.78
C ILE A 568 -27.76 12.66 -7.50
N THR A 569 -28.39 11.73 -6.78
CA THR A 569 -27.82 11.15 -5.55
C THR A 569 -26.53 10.39 -5.83
N VAL A 570 -26.45 9.63 -6.93
CA VAL A 570 -25.19 8.99 -7.37
C VAL A 570 -24.11 10.03 -7.60
N SER A 571 -24.42 11.17 -8.23
CA SER A 571 -23.41 12.22 -8.43
C SER A 571 -22.86 12.76 -7.10
N LYS A 572 -23.71 12.93 -6.08
CA LYS A 572 -23.29 13.33 -4.73
C LYS A 572 -22.40 12.28 -4.07
N LEU A 573 -22.82 11.01 -4.07
CA LEU A 573 -22.04 9.90 -3.52
C LEU A 573 -20.69 9.69 -4.25
N LEU A 574 -20.65 10.00 -5.55
CA LEU A 574 -19.47 9.84 -6.40
C LEU A 574 -18.44 10.95 -6.20
N ALA A 575 -18.85 12.14 -5.70
CA ALA A 575 -18.02 13.34 -5.66
C ALA A 575 -16.65 13.17 -4.95
N PRO A 576 -16.54 12.47 -3.80
CA PRO A 576 -15.24 12.25 -3.15
C PRO A 576 -14.29 11.36 -3.97
N PHE A 577 -14.84 10.49 -4.82
CA PHE A 577 -14.07 9.49 -5.57
C PHE A 577 -13.70 9.95 -6.99
N ALA A 578 -14.65 10.52 -7.72
CA ALA A 578 -14.54 10.91 -9.12
C ALA A 578 -15.16 12.31 -9.34
N PRO A 579 -14.47 13.36 -8.88
CA PRO A 579 -15.04 14.70 -8.75
C PRO A 579 -15.45 15.33 -10.08
N PHE A 580 -14.78 15.00 -11.19
CA PHE A 580 -15.08 15.62 -12.48
C PHE A 580 -16.35 15.04 -13.10
N THR A 581 -16.52 13.72 -13.02
CA THR A 581 -17.72 13.01 -13.49
C THR A 581 -18.91 13.37 -12.62
N ALA A 582 -18.72 13.39 -11.29
CA ALA A 582 -19.74 13.82 -10.35
C ALA A 582 -20.23 15.25 -10.65
N GLU A 583 -19.28 16.18 -10.82
CA GLU A 583 -19.57 17.58 -11.17
C GLU A 583 -20.32 17.68 -12.50
N TYR A 584 -19.86 16.99 -13.54
CA TYR A 584 -20.50 16.98 -14.86
C TYR A 584 -21.95 16.49 -14.77
N LEU A 585 -22.19 15.35 -14.13
CA LEU A 585 -23.53 14.79 -13.97
C LEU A 585 -24.43 15.74 -13.17
N PHE A 586 -23.95 16.22 -12.02
CA PHE A 586 -24.73 17.08 -11.14
C PHE A 586 -25.16 18.35 -11.85
N ARG A 587 -24.22 19.08 -12.47
CA ARG A 587 -24.51 20.36 -13.14
C ARG A 587 -25.46 20.18 -14.33
N GLU A 588 -25.28 19.14 -15.13
CA GLU A 588 -26.18 18.87 -16.26
C GLU A 588 -27.58 18.46 -15.83
N MET A 589 -27.72 17.86 -14.64
CA MET A 589 -28.99 17.40 -14.09
C MET A 589 -29.74 18.51 -13.34
N THR A 590 -29.05 19.27 -12.48
CA THR A 590 -29.69 20.23 -11.55
C THR A 590 -29.60 21.67 -12.04
N GLY A 591 -28.55 22.00 -12.80
CA GLY A 591 -28.22 23.38 -13.15
C GLY A 591 -27.63 24.20 -12.00
N ASP A 592 -27.35 23.57 -10.85
CA ASP A 592 -26.74 24.22 -9.69
C ASP A 592 -25.22 24.42 -9.90
N GLU A 593 -24.60 25.15 -8.98
CA GLU A 593 -23.20 25.60 -9.12
C GLU A 593 -22.21 24.43 -9.17
N SER A 594 -22.21 23.58 -8.14
CA SER A 594 -21.28 22.46 -8.02
C SER A 594 -21.79 21.40 -7.05
N VAL A 595 -21.48 20.13 -7.31
CA VAL A 595 -21.75 19.03 -6.37
C VAL A 595 -20.88 19.12 -5.12
N HIS A 596 -19.75 19.80 -5.19
CA HIS A 596 -18.78 19.91 -4.07
C HIS A 596 -19.19 20.93 -3.02
N LEU A 597 -20.32 21.62 -3.22
CA LEU A 597 -20.85 22.64 -2.32
C LEU A 597 -22.16 22.20 -1.63
N VAL A 598 -22.60 20.96 -1.86
CA VAL A 598 -23.85 20.45 -1.29
C VAL A 598 -23.57 19.50 -0.13
N ASP A 599 -24.52 19.42 0.80
CA ASP A 599 -24.44 18.50 1.92
C ASP A 599 -24.48 17.04 1.46
N TRP A 600 -23.77 16.19 2.20
CA TRP A 600 -23.86 14.74 2.03
C TRP A 600 -25.32 14.28 2.28
N PRO A 601 -25.91 13.46 1.41
CA PRO A 601 -27.30 13.03 1.61
C PRO A 601 -27.45 12.17 2.87
N GLU A 602 -28.58 12.31 3.55
CA GLU A 602 -28.92 11.45 4.69
C GLU A 602 -29.57 10.15 4.21
N PHE A 603 -29.18 9.04 4.84
CA PHE A 603 -29.68 7.71 4.54
C PHE A 603 -30.02 6.96 5.83
N SER A 604 -31.02 6.09 5.76
CA SER A 604 -31.46 5.25 6.88
C SER A 604 -30.86 3.84 6.79
N GLU A 605 -30.50 3.26 7.93
CA GLU A 605 -30.13 1.84 8.05
C GLU A 605 -31.32 0.91 7.77
N GLU A 606 -32.55 1.40 7.95
CA GLU A 606 -33.76 0.60 7.82
C GLU A 606 -33.93 0.09 6.39
N LYS A 607 -33.98 -1.23 6.26
CA LYS A 607 -34.31 -1.88 4.99
C LYS A 607 -35.81 -1.85 4.75
N GLU A 608 -36.22 -1.30 3.61
CA GLU A 608 -37.61 -1.30 3.21
C GLU A 608 -38.08 -2.70 2.77
N GLU A 609 -39.35 -3.04 3.02
CA GLU A 609 -39.91 -4.34 2.66
C GLU A 609 -39.76 -4.66 1.16
N ILE A 610 -39.76 -3.64 0.30
CA ILE A 610 -39.63 -3.81 -1.14
C ILE A 610 -38.24 -4.31 -1.56
N THR A 611 -37.16 -3.95 -0.86
CA THR A 611 -35.82 -4.46 -1.20
C THR A 611 -35.69 -5.94 -0.85
N LEU A 612 -36.19 -6.34 0.32
CA LEU A 612 -36.26 -7.75 0.73
C LEU A 612 -37.08 -8.59 -0.27
N LYS A 613 -38.26 -8.10 -0.68
CA LYS A 613 -39.08 -8.77 -1.72
C LYS A 613 -38.35 -8.88 -3.05
N MET A 614 -37.62 -7.83 -3.46
CA MET A 614 -36.88 -7.86 -4.71
C MET A 614 -35.67 -8.80 -4.67
N GLU A 615 -35.02 -8.98 -3.52
CA GLU A 615 -34.00 -10.02 -3.33
C GLU A 615 -34.58 -11.42 -3.59
N GLU A 616 -35.78 -11.72 -3.07
CA GLU A 616 -36.47 -13.00 -3.35
C GLU A 616 -36.87 -13.15 -4.82
N VAL A 617 -37.29 -12.07 -5.47
CA VAL A 617 -37.57 -12.03 -6.92
C VAL A 617 -36.32 -12.37 -7.72
N TRP A 618 -35.18 -11.76 -7.40
CA TRP A 618 -33.91 -12.04 -8.07
C TRP A 618 -33.44 -13.46 -7.84
N GLY A 619 -33.50 -13.96 -6.59
CA GLY A 619 -33.19 -15.35 -6.27
C GLY A 619 -34.07 -16.34 -7.04
N SER A 620 -35.37 -16.05 -7.16
CA SER A 620 -36.30 -16.87 -7.94
C SER A 620 -35.97 -16.89 -9.44
N ILE A 621 -35.59 -15.73 -10.01
CA ILE A 621 -35.17 -15.63 -11.42
C ILE A 621 -33.89 -16.42 -11.65
N GLU A 622 -32.87 -16.24 -10.81
CA GLU A 622 -31.58 -16.92 -10.95
C GLU A 622 -31.74 -18.44 -10.87
N ALA A 623 -32.47 -18.92 -9.87
CA ALA A 623 -32.72 -20.35 -9.71
C ALA A 623 -33.58 -20.92 -10.85
N ALA A 624 -34.56 -20.17 -11.36
CA ALA A 624 -35.37 -20.61 -12.50
C ALA A 624 -34.55 -20.68 -13.78
N LEU A 625 -33.65 -19.71 -14.02
CA LEU A 625 -32.72 -19.73 -15.15
C LEU A 625 -31.71 -20.89 -15.03
N ALA A 626 -31.30 -21.25 -13.81
CA ALA A 626 -30.45 -22.41 -13.57
C ALA A 626 -31.15 -23.73 -13.93
N LEU A 627 -32.39 -23.95 -13.46
CA LEU A 627 -33.22 -25.10 -13.86
C LEU A 627 -33.39 -25.18 -15.38
N ARG A 628 -33.58 -24.01 -15.99
CA ARG A 628 -33.75 -23.90 -17.42
C ARG A 628 -32.49 -24.27 -18.21
N ALA A 629 -31.32 -23.86 -17.71
CA ALA A 629 -30.03 -24.23 -18.27
C ALA A 629 -29.75 -25.73 -18.12
N GLU A 630 -30.11 -26.33 -16.98
CA GLU A 630 -30.03 -27.78 -16.73
C GLU A 630 -30.89 -28.57 -17.74
N ALA A 631 -32.11 -28.09 -18.01
CA ALA A 631 -32.98 -28.63 -19.05
C ALA A 631 -32.50 -28.34 -20.49
N LYS A 632 -31.41 -27.58 -20.66
CA LYS A 632 -30.84 -27.15 -21.95
C LYS A 632 -31.84 -26.35 -22.81
N ILE A 633 -32.79 -25.64 -22.18
CA ILE A 633 -33.79 -24.84 -22.88
C ILE A 633 -33.34 -23.38 -22.92
N LYS A 634 -33.13 -22.83 -24.11
CA LYS A 634 -32.70 -21.42 -24.27
C LYS A 634 -33.76 -20.46 -23.73
N VAL A 635 -33.36 -19.36 -23.06
CA VAL A 635 -34.28 -18.38 -22.44
C VAL A 635 -35.33 -17.86 -23.42
N ARG A 636 -34.96 -17.62 -24.68
CA ARG A 636 -35.88 -17.14 -25.74
C ARG A 636 -37.10 -18.01 -26.02
N GLN A 637 -37.03 -19.32 -25.74
CA GLN A 637 -38.14 -20.26 -25.89
C GLN A 637 -39.17 -19.97 -24.79
N PRO A 638 -40.39 -19.50 -25.04
CA PRO A 638 -41.35 -19.32 -23.95
C PRO A 638 -41.71 -20.66 -23.32
N LEU A 639 -41.87 -20.66 -21.99
CA LEU A 639 -42.35 -21.80 -21.21
C LEU A 639 -43.73 -21.49 -20.60
N SER A 640 -44.48 -22.52 -20.24
CA SER A 640 -45.87 -22.37 -19.80
C SER A 640 -45.99 -21.73 -18.42
N GLY A 641 -45.14 -22.11 -17.47
CA GLY A 641 -45.22 -21.58 -16.12
C GLY A 641 -44.01 -21.82 -15.24
N LEU A 642 -43.93 -21.01 -14.20
CA LEU A 642 -42.99 -21.10 -13.09
C LEU A 642 -43.77 -21.06 -11.78
N VAL A 643 -43.37 -21.91 -10.84
CA VAL A 643 -43.79 -21.83 -9.45
C VAL A 643 -42.66 -21.30 -8.59
N VAL A 644 -42.99 -20.31 -7.78
CA VAL A 644 -42.09 -19.64 -6.82
C VAL A 644 -42.51 -19.94 -5.38
N PRO A 645 -41.61 -19.79 -4.40
CA PRO A 645 -41.88 -20.18 -3.01
C PRO A 645 -42.77 -19.15 -2.29
N THR A 646 -42.70 -17.89 -2.71
CA THR A 646 -43.40 -16.77 -2.10
C THR A 646 -44.49 -16.24 -3.03
N GLU A 647 -45.59 -15.77 -2.46
CA GLU A 647 -46.61 -15.02 -3.22
C GLU A 647 -46.12 -13.58 -3.44
N PHE A 648 -45.95 -13.22 -4.71
CA PHE A 648 -45.58 -11.87 -5.12
C PHE A 648 -46.77 -11.09 -5.70
N SER A 649 -46.66 -9.77 -5.74
CA SER A 649 -47.63 -8.91 -6.42
C SER A 649 -47.72 -9.22 -7.93
N ALA A 650 -48.73 -8.68 -8.60
CA ALA A 650 -48.86 -8.80 -10.05
C ALA A 650 -47.64 -8.22 -10.79
N THR A 651 -47.13 -7.06 -10.37
CA THR A 651 -45.96 -6.40 -10.97
C THR A 651 -44.70 -7.25 -10.83
N LEU A 652 -44.46 -7.79 -9.64
CA LEU A 652 -43.28 -8.61 -9.36
C LEU A 652 -43.33 -9.95 -10.11
N ASN A 653 -44.51 -10.57 -10.18
CA ASN A 653 -44.71 -11.76 -11.01
C ASN A 653 -44.47 -11.47 -12.50
N GLU A 654 -44.86 -10.30 -13.00
CA GLU A 654 -44.58 -9.89 -14.38
C GLU A 654 -43.08 -9.75 -14.63
N ILE A 655 -42.32 -9.17 -13.69
CA ILE A 655 -40.85 -9.07 -13.78
C ILE A 655 -40.23 -10.47 -13.87
N ILE A 656 -40.62 -11.39 -12.99
CA ILE A 656 -40.15 -12.78 -13.01
C ILE A 656 -40.51 -13.44 -14.34
N ALA A 657 -41.77 -13.31 -14.78
CA ALA A 657 -42.28 -13.90 -16.00
C ALA A 657 -41.48 -13.46 -17.23
N ASN A 658 -41.22 -12.16 -17.33
CA ASN A 658 -40.48 -11.56 -18.44
C ASN A 658 -39.00 -11.98 -18.43
N ARG A 659 -38.37 -12.06 -17.26
CA ARG A 659 -36.95 -12.45 -17.13
C ARG A 659 -36.69 -13.93 -17.37
N VAL A 660 -37.55 -14.81 -16.86
CA VAL A 660 -37.47 -16.27 -17.06
C VAL A 660 -38.08 -16.69 -18.40
N ASN A 661 -38.87 -15.82 -19.01
CA ASN A 661 -39.67 -16.05 -20.20
C ASN A 661 -40.66 -17.21 -20.03
N VAL A 662 -41.57 -17.04 -19.08
CA VAL A 662 -42.70 -17.95 -18.80
C VAL A 662 -44.02 -17.20 -18.98
N LYS A 663 -45.10 -17.93 -19.32
CA LYS A 663 -46.42 -17.31 -19.50
C LYS A 663 -47.14 -16.99 -18.20
N LYS A 664 -46.86 -17.75 -17.13
CA LYS A 664 -47.49 -17.57 -15.84
C LYS A 664 -46.48 -17.81 -14.71
N VAL A 665 -46.54 -16.97 -13.69
CA VAL A 665 -45.87 -17.20 -12.41
C VAL A 665 -46.95 -17.39 -11.36
N THR A 666 -46.81 -18.42 -10.54
CA THR A 666 -47.75 -18.74 -9.46
C THR A 666 -46.98 -19.09 -8.19
N SER A 667 -47.53 -18.76 -7.03
CA SER A 667 -47.10 -19.35 -5.76
C SER A 667 -47.94 -20.60 -5.47
N HIS A 668 -47.34 -21.64 -4.88
CA HIS A 668 -48.07 -22.81 -4.40
C HIS A 668 -47.51 -23.24 -3.04
N GLY A 669 -48.38 -23.36 -2.04
CA GLY A 669 -48.05 -23.80 -0.68
C GLY A 669 -48.17 -25.31 -0.43
N GLU A 670 -48.37 -26.13 -1.47
CA GLU A 670 -48.55 -27.58 -1.32
C GLU A 670 -47.37 -28.37 -1.89
N GLU A 671 -46.97 -29.47 -1.24
CA GLU A 671 -45.93 -30.42 -1.68
C GLU A 671 -46.33 -31.27 -2.91
N THR A 672 -47.16 -30.73 -3.79
CA THR A 672 -47.67 -31.37 -5.01
C THR A 672 -47.12 -30.67 -6.25
N TRP A 673 -47.00 -31.39 -7.37
CA TRP A 673 -46.67 -30.73 -8.64
C TRP A 673 -47.90 -29.94 -9.10
N PRO A 674 -47.72 -28.75 -9.69
CA PRO A 674 -48.82 -27.99 -10.27
C PRO A 674 -49.47 -28.78 -11.43
N GLU A 675 -50.72 -28.45 -11.74
CA GLU A 675 -51.46 -29.11 -12.82
C GLU A 675 -50.69 -29.01 -14.17
N GLY A 676 -50.40 -30.16 -14.78
CA GLY A 676 -49.60 -30.30 -16.01
C GLY A 676 -48.39 -31.24 -15.86
N ASP A 677 -47.88 -31.73 -16.99
CA ASP A 677 -46.72 -32.65 -17.02
C ASP A 677 -45.39 -31.89 -17.16
N GLU A 678 -44.27 -32.58 -16.89
CA GLU A 678 -42.88 -32.15 -17.13
C GLU A 678 -42.42 -30.92 -16.33
N TRP A 679 -42.68 -30.93 -15.02
CA TRP A 679 -42.08 -29.99 -14.07
C TRP A 679 -40.71 -30.48 -13.59
N ILE A 680 -39.75 -29.56 -13.49
CA ILE A 680 -38.43 -29.79 -12.89
C ILE A 680 -38.19 -28.85 -11.72
N GLY A 681 -37.28 -29.20 -10.83
CA GLY A 681 -36.96 -28.43 -9.62
C GLY A 681 -37.48 -29.10 -8.35
N LYS A 682 -37.79 -28.30 -7.33
CA LYS A 682 -38.25 -28.78 -6.02
C LYS A 682 -39.71 -28.34 -5.80
N LYS A 683 -40.59 -29.32 -5.57
CA LYS A 683 -42.01 -29.11 -5.27
C LYS A 683 -42.19 -28.16 -4.08
N GLY A 684 -43.16 -27.26 -4.18
CA GLY A 684 -43.46 -26.27 -3.13
C GLY A 684 -42.34 -25.25 -2.86
N VAL A 685 -41.26 -25.25 -3.65
CA VAL A 685 -40.13 -24.32 -3.50
C VAL A 685 -39.90 -23.57 -4.81
N LEU A 686 -39.41 -24.24 -5.84
CA LEU A 686 -39.21 -23.62 -7.15
C LEU A 686 -39.33 -24.70 -8.22
N SER A 687 -40.29 -24.52 -9.12
CA SER A 687 -40.58 -25.53 -10.15
C SER A 687 -40.82 -24.87 -11.51
N LEU A 688 -40.14 -25.35 -12.54
CA LEU A 688 -40.26 -24.84 -13.92
C LEU A 688 -40.96 -25.86 -14.80
N ASN A 689 -42.00 -25.46 -15.53
CA ASN A 689 -42.65 -26.35 -16.49
C ASN A 689 -41.90 -26.34 -17.82
N THR A 690 -41.40 -27.52 -18.20
CA THR A 690 -40.57 -27.69 -19.40
C THR A 690 -41.35 -28.20 -20.62
N LYS A 691 -42.65 -28.47 -20.47
CA LYS A 691 -43.51 -29.01 -21.53
C LYS A 691 -43.67 -28.01 -22.67
N LEU A 692 -43.11 -28.34 -23.83
CA LEU A 692 -43.21 -27.52 -25.04
C LEU A 692 -44.43 -27.88 -25.88
N THR A 693 -45.54 -27.15 -25.67
CA THR A 693 -46.71 -27.23 -26.56
C THR A 693 -46.38 -26.73 -27.97
N ALA A 694 -47.12 -27.14 -28.99
CA ALA A 694 -46.92 -26.67 -30.38
C ALA A 694 -46.95 -25.13 -30.45
N LYS A 695 -47.86 -24.48 -29.74
CA LYS A 695 -47.94 -23.02 -29.64
C LYS A 695 -46.65 -22.41 -29.06
N LEU A 696 -46.11 -22.97 -27.98
CA LEU A 696 -44.87 -22.46 -27.37
C LEU A 696 -43.68 -22.66 -28.30
N LYS A 697 -43.58 -23.80 -29.01
CA LYS A 697 -42.53 -24.03 -30.01
C LYS A 697 -42.58 -22.98 -31.12
N ASP A 698 -43.78 -22.70 -31.64
CA ASP A 698 -43.96 -21.69 -32.69
C ASP A 698 -43.53 -20.29 -32.22
N GLU A 699 -43.93 -19.89 -31.01
CA GLU A 699 -43.51 -18.59 -30.44
C GLU A 699 -41.99 -18.51 -30.19
N GLY A 700 -41.36 -19.63 -29.81
CA GLY A 700 -39.90 -19.72 -29.67
C GLY A 700 -39.19 -19.55 -31.00
N ALA A 701 -39.66 -20.26 -32.02
CA ALA A 701 -39.14 -20.16 -33.39
C ALA A 701 -39.31 -18.75 -33.96
N LEU A 702 -40.47 -18.10 -33.74
CA LEU A 702 -40.74 -16.72 -34.16
C LEU A 702 -39.72 -15.74 -33.57
N ARG A 703 -39.42 -15.85 -32.27
CA ARG A 703 -38.48 -14.96 -31.58
C ARG A 703 -37.06 -15.14 -32.08
N GLU A 704 -36.64 -16.39 -32.27
CA GLU A 704 -35.29 -16.68 -32.78
C GLU A 704 -35.14 -16.23 -34.25
N LEU A 705 -36.18 -16.42 -35.06
CA LEU A 705 -36.23 -15.93 -36.44
C LEU A 705 -36.14 -14.41 -36.49
N THR A 706 -36.94 -13.71 -35.68
CA THR A 706 -36.90 -12.25 -35.53
C THR A 706 -35.51 -11.75 -35.15
N ARG A 707 -34.86 -12.40 -34.18
CA ARG A 707 -33.51 -12.04 -33.72
C ARG A 707 -32.47 -12.19 -34.83
N GLN A 708 -32.48 -13.32 -35.53
CA GLN A 708 -31.51 -13.59 -36.59
C GLN A 708 -31.72 -12.66 -37.79
N ILE A 709 -32.97 -12.36 -38.15
CA ILE A 709 -33.27 -11.38 -39.20
C ILE A 709 -32.82 -9.97 -38.80
N ASN A 710 -33.09 -9.52 -37.58
CA ASN A 710 -32.63 -8.21 -37.11
C ASN A 710 -31.08 -8.13 -37.02
N ALA A 711 -30.41 -9.22 -36.68
CA ALA A 711 -28.96 -9.30 -36.76
C ALA A 711 -28.46 -9.19 -38.21
N LEU A 712 -29.15 -9.83 -39.16
CA LEU A 712 -28.86 -9.73 -40.59
C LEU A 712 -29.09 -8.31 -41.11
N ARG A 713 -30.18 -7.65 -40.70
CA ARG A 713 -30.44 -6.24 -41.00
C ARG A 713 -29.26 -5.35 -40.59
N LYS A 714 -28.81 -5.51 -39.34
CA LYS A 714 -27.67 -4.77 -38.81
C LYS A 714 -26.38 -5.07 -39.58
N LYS A 715 -26.12 -6.34 -39.92
CA LYS A 715 -24.96 -6.77 -40.72
C LYS A 715 -24.96 -6.15 -42.12
N GLN A 716 -26.13 -5.98 -42.72
CA GLN A 716 -26.32 -5.38 -44.04
C GLN A 716 -26.46 -3.84 -44.02
N GLY A 717 -26.34 -3.22 -42.83
CA GLY A 717 -26.33 -1.75 -42.69
C GLY A 717 -27.71 -1.08 -42.63
N PHE A 718 -28.81 -1.83 -42.54
CA PHE A 718 -30.14 -1.26 -42.41
C PHE A 718 -30.35 -0.58 -41.05
N THR A 719 -30.95 0.60 -41.07
CA THR A 719 -31.32 1.40 -39.91
C THR A 719 -32.77 1.14 -39.48
N ILE A 720 -33.21 1.82 -38.41
CA ILE A 720 -34.61 1.79 -37.95
C ILE A 720 -35.58 2.53 -38.90
N GLN A 721 -35.05 3.33 -39.82
CA GLN A 721 -35.86 4.08 -40.80
C GLN A 721 -36.10 3.26 -42.07
N ASP A 722 -35.31 2.20 -42.30
CA ASP A 722 -35.39 1.40 -43.50
C ASP A 722 -36.45 0.31 -43.38
N THR A 723 -37.32 0.20 -44.39
CA THR A 723 -38.22 -0.95 -44.55
C THR A 723 -37.66 -1.91 -45.59
N VAL A 724 -37.91 -3.20 -45.38
CA VAL A 724 -37.40 -4.28 -46.27
C VAL A 724 -38.52 -5.22 -46.69
N THR A 725 -38.35 -5.92 -47.79
CA THR A 725 -39.13 -7.11 -48.14
C THR A 725 -38.34 -8.33 -47.70
N LEU A 726 -38.94 -9.15 -46.82
CA LEU A 726 -38.34 -10.40 -46.35
C LEU A 726 -38.70 -11.52 -47.33
N TRP A 727 -37.72 -12.02 -48.06
CA TRP A 727 -37.86 -13.23 -48.88
C TRP A 727 -37.47 -14.44 -48.04
N CYS A 728 -38.31 -15.46 -47.99
CA CYS A 728 -37.99 -16.66 -47.23
C CYS A 728 -38.45 -17.96 -47.89
N LYS A 729 -37.68 -19.02 -47.68
CA LYS A 729 -38.01 -20.39 -48.10
C LYS A 729 -37.51 -21.38 -47.05
N THR A 730 -38.38 -22.28 -46.62
CA THR A 730 -38.05 -23.36 -45.68
C THR A 730 -38.78 -24.64 -46.08
N SER A 731 -38.17 -25.78 -45.76
CA SER A 731 -38.81 -27.10 -45.84
C SER A 731 -39.34 -27.57 -44.48
N SER A 732 -39.20 -26.76 -43.43
CA SER A 732 -39.71 -27.08 -42.09
C SER A 732 -41.21 -26.78 -42.01
N GLU A 733 -41.98 -27.76 -41.54
CA GLU A 733 -43.39 -27.60 -41.21
C GLU A 733 -43.63 -26.60 -40.07
N THR A 734 -42.74 -26.56 -39.06
CA THR A 734 -42.85 -25.63 -37.93
C THR A 734 -42.61 -24.20 -38.40
N LEU A 735 -41.56 -23.94 -39.18
CA LEU A 735 -41.26 -22.59 -39.67
C LEU A 735 -42.29 -22.11 -40.70
N THR A 736 -42.82 -23.02 -41.53
CA THR A 736 -43.95 -22.69 -42.42
C THR A 736 -45.16 -22.24 -41.60
N ARG A 737 -45.54 -23.01 -40.57
CA ARG A 737 -46.64 -22.65 -39.67
C ARG A 737 -46.40 -21.33 -38.94
N VAL A 738 -45.16 -21.04 -38.53
CA VAL A 738 -44.79 -19.77 -37.89
C VAL A 738 -44.96 -18.61 -38.85
N LEU A 739 -44.48 -18.74 -40.09
CA LEU A 739 -44.61 -17.72 -41.13
C LEU A 739 -46.09 -17.46 -41.45
N ASP A 740 -46.91 -18.50 -41.59
CA ASP A 740 -48.33 -18.35 -41.92
C ASP A 740 -49.13 -17.71 -40.78
N LYS A 741 -48.88 -18.13 -39.54
CA LYS A 741 -49.68 -17.73 -38.38
C LYS A 741 -49.23 -16.41 -37.76
N TYR A 742 -47.95 -16.08 -37.84
CA TYR A 742 -47.35 -14.93 -37.17
C TYR A 742 -46.71 -13.94 -38.15
N ALA A 743 -47.10 -13.96 -39.43
CA ALA A 743 -46.59 -13.07 -40.48
C ALA A 743 -46.60 -11.59 -40.08
N ASP A 744 -47.72 -11.10 -39.54
CA ASP A 744 -47.88 -9.68 -39.20
C ASP A 744 -47.01 -9.27 -38.01
N GLU A 745 -46.88 -10.15 -37.02
CA GLU A 745 -45.99 -9.94 -35.87
C GLU A 745 -44.53 -9.90 -36.32
N LEU A 746 -44.12 -10.86 -37.17
CA LEU A 746 -42.78 -10.90 -37.72
C LEU A 746 -42.48 -9.65 -38.57
N LYS A 747 -43.40 -9.24 -39.45
CA LYS A 747 -43.26 -8.01 -40.27
C LYS A 747 -43.00 -6.79 -39.41
N LYS A 748 -43.80 -6.59 -38.37
CA LYS A 748 -43.63 -5.46 -37.44
C LYS A 748 -42.29 -5.55 -36.71
N ALA A 749 -41.92 -6.72 -36.22
CA ALA A 749 -40.73 -6.92 -35.41
C ALA A 749 -39.40 -6.78 -36.18
N VAL A 750 -39.42 -7.00 -37.51
CA VAL A 750 -38.23 -6.88 -38.38
C VAL A 750 -38.30 -5.70 -39.35
N LEU A 751 -39.27 -4.79 -39.16
CA LEU A 751 -39.52 -3.64 -40.02
C LEU A 751 -39.64 -4.04 -41.51
N ALA A 752 -40.33 -5.14 -41.77
CA ALA A 752 -40.60 -5.61 -43.13
C ALA A 752 -41.94 -5.11 -43.64
N LYS A 753 -41.94 -4.63 -44.88
CA LYS A 753 -43.15 -4.23 -45.62
C LYS A 753 -43.97 -5.45 -46.03
N ASP A 754 -43.29 -6.51 -46.45
CA ASP A 754 -43.93 -7.75 -46.87
C ASP A 754 -43.04 -8.98 -46.61
N ILE A 755 -43.65 -10.17 -46.54
CA ILE A 755 -42.99 -11.47 -46.45
C ILE A 755 -43.38 -12.30 -47.67
N VAL A 756 -42.39 -12.62 -48.51
CA VAL A 756 -42.61 -13.26 -49.81
C VAL A 756 -41.92 -14.60 -49.87
N ALA A 757 -42.60 -15.62 -50.40
CA ALA A 757 -41.99 -16.91 -50.67
C ALA A 757 -41.01 -16.80 -51.87
N GLY A 758 -39.73 -17.16 -51.66
CA GLY A 758 -38.75 -17.24 -52.75
C GLY A 758 -37.33 -17.52 -52.29
N GLU A 759 -36.38 -17.54 -53.23
CA GLU A 759 -34.99 -17.94 -52.94
C GLU A 759 -34.31 -16.95 -51.98
N GLY A 760 -33.90 -17.46 -50.82
CA GLY A 760 -33.08 -16.74 -49.84
C GLY A 760 -31.60 -16.97 -50.09
N THR A 761 -30.77 -15.97 -49.80
CA THR A 761 -29.31 -16.01 -50.01
C THR A 761 -28.54 -16.35 -48.74
N GLU A 762 -29.16 -16.19 -47.57
CA GLU A 762 -28.56 -16.42 -46.26
C GLU A 762 -29.28 -17.58 -45.57
N GLU A 763 -28.52 -18.56 -45.11
CA GLU A 763 -29.05 -19.71 -44.36
C GLU A 763 -29.13 -19.38 -42.87
N LEU A 764 -30.32 -19.53 -42.28
CA LEU A 764 -30.55 -19.38 -40.85
C LEU A 764 -30.98 -20.73 -40.26
N SER A 765 -30.38 -21.09 -39.13
CA SER A 765 -30.74 -22.27 -38.35
C SER A 765 -31.54 -21.84 -37.12
N ILE A 766 -32.83 -22.19 -37.09
CA ILE A 766 -33.77 -21.90 -36.01
C ILE A 766 -34.06 -23.20 -35.26
N ASP A 767 -33.37 -23.37 -34.12
CA ASP A 767 -33.53 -24.52 -33.22
C ASP A 767 -33.44 -25.90 -33.91
N GLY A 768 -32.56 -26.01 -34.91
CA GLY A 768 -32.28 -27.24 -35.67
C GLY A 768 -32.99 -27.32 -37.02
N GLU A 769 -33.90 -26.39 -37.30
CA GLU A 769 -34.61 -26.30 -38.57
C GLU A 769 -34.02 -25.18 -39.44
N VAL A 770 -33.97 -25.39 -40.76
CA VAL A 770 -33.32 -24.48 -41.70
C VAL A 770 -34.33 -23.62 -42.44
N ILE A 771 -34.04 -22.33 -42.55
CA ILE A 771 -34.75 -21.37 -43.40
C ILE A 771 -33.74 -20.51 -44.15
N PHE A 772 -33.95 -20.38 -45.46
CA PHE A 772 -33.20 -19.45 -46.30
C PHE A 772 -33.93 -18.13 -46.34
N VAL A 773 -33.23 -17.02 -46.07
CA VAL A 773 -33.80 -15.67 -46.10
C VAL A 773 -33.00 -14.73 -47.00
N ALA A 774 -33.65 -13.72 -47.55
CA ALA A 774 -33.00 -12.56 -48.15
C ALA A 774 -33.77 -11.28 -47.80
N LEU A 775 -33.04 -10.19 -47.55
CA LEU A 775 -33.61 -8.87 -47.30
C LEU A 775 -33.38 -8.02 -48.53
N LYS A 776 -34.44 -7.44 -49.09
CA LYS A 776 -34.39 -6.53 -50.24
C LYS A 776 -35.10 -5.23 -49.88
N HIS A 777 -34.67 -4.11 -50.44
CA HIS A 777 -35.40 -2.84 -50.32
C HIS A 777 -36.78 -2.91 -50.98
#